data_AF-A0A8B9UZQ1-F1
#
_entry.id   AF-A0A8B9UZQ1-F1
#
_cell.length_a   1.000
_cell.length_b   1.000
_cell.length_c   1.000
_cell.angle_alpha   90.00
_cell.angle_beta   90.00
_cell.angle_gamma   90.00
#
_symmetry.space_group_name_H-M   'P 1'
#
loop_
_entity.id
_entity.type
_entity.pdbx_description
1 polymer ?
#
loop_
_entity_poly.entity_id
_entity_poly.type
_entity_poly.pdbx_seq_one_letter_code
_entity_poly.pdbx_strand_id
1 'polypeptide(L)'
;MAALKIANINWQSKLNKAAHHTSDYSSTEVILRRGQAFTISLNFQTTVQPWDNFTFIASTGPSPAESQHTKVIFNLSDEGASGWSATQEHSEHGCMNFTIVSPANAVIGRYKLKLQIDSGNKFSSVLLGHFVLLFNPWCPNDDVYMANEKDRQEYVLNDSGIIFHGVEKYIQQEAWNYGQFEEDILDISLAILDRSLNHRKDPSIDVSNRNNPIYVSRVISAMVNSNDEKGVVEGKWNGKYRSGTNPLHWSGSVTILRKWYRRRYKPVRYGQCWVFAGVMCTVLRSLGIPTRVITNFNSAHDRNINLSIDKYIDISGKTLHLTEDSVWNFHVWNESWFIRRDLGSFYDGWQVLDATPQEVSKGIFQCGPASTKAIKEGDVNLDYDSSFVFAAVNADCVTWIHYSNKRKERIYSNTRKIGKFISTKAVGTNSRVDVTDNYKYPEGSLKERQVYKKALKLLGVSSTGRRTKVTRRRRRFSVARRQNMTVPTGKPTVSGKLNLDASPVIGQDILLTLSLRNLITDFKTIKVKLSASAVLYTRKPKTEILQWSRSIQLGSEEVKEIPFKISYSQYKNALMDDRKILVTALCEVRQGNSLLMEKDILLQDPFLTIKVFGPTVVHKAANVQVTFTNPLSETVTDCVLRAEGSGLLKEQLQINVAQMAPMESSTIEFEIIPYKSGTRQLQVDLVSNHFSDIKGFVMLDVTLVQ
;
A
#
# COMPACT_ATOMS: atom_id res chain seq x y z
N MET A 1 -44.86 -37.77 -23.28
CA MET A 1 -43.51 -37.19 -23.53
C MET A 1 -42.68 -37.23 -22.25
N ALA A 2 -41.42 -37.65 -22.35
CA ALA A 2 -40.48 -37.67 -21.22
C ALA A 2 -40.01 -36.25 -20.89
N ALA A 3 -39.67 -35.97 -19.63
CA ALA A 3 -39.04 -34.69 -19.27
C ALA A 3 -37.62 -34.65 -19.85
N LEU A 4 -37.18 -33.49 -20.35
CA LEU A 4 -35.83 -33.32 -20.85
C LEU A 4 -34.83 -33.56 -19.72
N LYS A 5 -33.84 -34.44 -19.93
CA LYS A 5 -32.82 -34.78 -18.92
C LYS A 5 -31.44 -34.39 -19.41
N ILE A 6 -30.71 -33.64 -18.58
CA ILE A 6 -29.30 -33.30 -18.81
C ILE A 6 -28.42 -34.46 -18.33
N ALA A 7 -27.58 -34.99 -19.21
CA ALA A 7 -26.60 -36.02 -18.91
C ALA A 7 -25.37 -35.44 -18.20
N ASN A 8 -24.78 -34.39 -18.77
CA ASN A 8 -23.65 -33.68 -18.19
C ASN A 8 -23.57 -32.24 -18.71
N ILE A 9 -22.76 -31.43 -18.04
CA ILE A 9 -22.41 -30.06 -18.42
C ILE A 9 -20.90 -29.95 -18.63
N ASN A 10 -20.50 -29.36 -19.74
CA ASN A 10 -19.13 -28.93 -19.99
C ASN A 10 -19.06 -27.40 -19.92
N TRP A 11 -18.39 -26.90 -18.88
CA TRP A 11 -18.19 -25.47 -18.66
C TRP A 11 -17.14 -24.84 -19.59
N GLN A 12 -16.51 -25.62 -20.48
CA GLN A 12 -15.41 -25.20 -21.33
C GLN A 12 -14.32 -24.41 -20.56
N SER A 13 -14.06 -24.83 -19.31
CA SER A 13 -13.35 -24.02 -18.31
C SER A 13 -11.99 -23.51 -18.81
N LYS A 14 -11.22 -24.34 -19.53
CA LYS A 14 -9.93 -23.93 -20.10
C LYS A 14 -10.06 -22.80 -21.12
N LEU A 15 -11.04 -22.89 -22.04
CA LEU A 15 -11.25 -21.87 -23.07
C LEU A 15 -11.80 -20.58 -22.46
N ASN A 16 -12.81 -20.70 -21.60
CA ASN A 16 -13.39 -19.55 -20.92
C ASN A 16 -12.36 -18.84 -20.03
N LYS A 17 -11.56 -19.56 -19.25
CA LYS A 17 -10.50 -18.94 -18.43
C LYS A 17 -9.41 -18.26 -19.25
N ALA A 18 -9.08 -18.80 -20.42
CA ALA A 18 -8.14 -18.17 -21.33
C ALA A 18 -8.71 -16.86 -21.87
N ALA A 19 -9.94 -16.89 -22.39
CA ALA A 19 -10.64 -15.73 -22.93
C ALA A 19 -10.88 -14.63 -21.88
N HIS A 20 -11.16 -15.01 -20.63
CA HIS A 20 -11.43 -14.06 -19.54
C HIS A 20 -10.18 -13.62 -18.77
N HIS A 21 -8.97 -14.03 -19.17
CA HIS A 21 -7.73 -13.70 -18.45
C HIS A 21 -7.77 -14.12 -16.97
N THR A 22 -8.19 -15.37 -16.73
CA THR A 22 -8.34 -15.99 -15.40
C THR A 22 -7.71 -17.39 -15.34
N SER A 23 -6.83 -17.71 -16.30
CA SER A 23 -6.14 -19.00 -16.36
C SER A 23 -5.10 -19.20 -15.26
N ASP A 24 -4.51 -18.11 -14.75
CA ASP A 24 -3.43 -18.18 -13.76
C ASP A 24 -3.92 -18.56 -12.36
N TYR A 25 -5.20 -18.33 -12.05
CA TYR A 25 -5.77 -18.70 -10.76
C TYR A 25 -5.69 -20.22 -10.56
N SER A 26 -4.96 -20.62 -9.52
CA SER A 26 -4.82 -22.01 -9.10
C SER A 26 -6.12 -22.52 -8.45
N SER A 27 -7.17 -22.69 -9.25
CA SER A 27 -8.49 -23.19 -8.85
C SER A 27 -9.11 -24.03 -9.97
N THR A 28 -9.86 -25.07 -9.61
CA THR A 28 -10.66 -25.87 -10.56
C THR A 28 -12.00 -25.22 -10.88
N GLU A 29 -12.46 -24.23 -10.09
CA GLU A 29 -13.70 -23.50 -10.35
C GLU A 29 -13.62 -22.69 -11.64
N VAL A 30 -14.76 -22.48 -12.31
CA VAL A 30 -14.86 -21.58 -13.46
C VAL A 30 -14.81 -20.14 -12.95
N ILE A 31 -13.81 -19.38 -13.40
CA ILE A 31 -13.60 -17.99 -12.98
C ILE A 31 -13.73 -17.12 -14.23
N LEU A 32 -14.67 -16.19 -14.19
CA LEU A 32 -15.07 -15.33 -15.30
C LEU A 32 -14.96 -13.87 -14.89
N ARG A 33 -15.04 -12.98 -15.87
CA ARG A 33 -15.11 -11.52 -15.68
C ARG A 33 -16.41 -11.00 -16.27
N ARG A 34 -17.06 -10.07 -15.56
CA ARG A 34 -18.35 -9.50 -15.97
C ARG A 34 -18.26 -8.76 -17.31
N GLY A 35 -19.38 -8.59 -18.01
CA GLY A 35 -19.41 -7.84 -19.26
C GLY A 35 -18.77 -8.56 -20.46
N GLN A 36 -18.51 -9.86 -20.34
CA GLN A 36 -17.90 -10.69 -21.38
C GLN A 36 -18.62 -12.03 -21.48
N ALA A 37 -18.77 -12.52 -22.70
CA ALA A 37 -19.45 -13.76 -23.02
C ALA A 37 -18.62 -15.00 -22.64
N PHE A 38 -19.30 -16.05 -22.16
CA PHE A 38 -18.70 -17.37 -21.91
C PHE A 38 -19.62 -18.48 -22.41
N THR A 39 -19.05 -19.60 -22.84
CA THR A 39 -19.80 -20.70 -23.47
C THR A 39 -19.89 -21.91 -22.55
N ILE A 40 -21.06 -22.54 -22.49
CA ILE A 40 -21.27 -23.84 -21.84
C ILE A 40 -21.91 -24.81 -22.84
N SER A 41 -21.61 -26.10 -22.69
CA SER A 41 -22.23 -27.17 -23.48
C SER A 41 -23.05 -28.08 -22.58
N LEU A 42 -24.31 -28.30 -22.94
CA LEU A 42 -25.22 -29.21 -22.25
C LEU A 42 -25.44 -30.45 -23.11
N ASN A 43 -25.12 -31.62 -22.58
CA ASN A 43 -25.42 -32.89 -23.22
C ASN A 43 -26.72 -33.45 -22.66
N PHE A 44 -27.66 -33.81 -23.53
CA PHE A 44 -28.99 -34.29 -23.14
C PHE A 44 -29.12 -35.81 -23.35
N GLN A 45 -29.81 -36.47 -22.43
CA GLN A 45 -30.17 -37.90 -22.56
C GLN A 45 -31.36 -38.12 -23.50
N THR A 46 -32.09 -37.05 -23.81
CA THR A 46 -33.36 -37.06 -24.53
C THR A 46 -33.31 -35.97 -25.60
N THR A 47 -33.93 -36.21 -26.75
CA THR A 47 -33.95 -35.26 -27.87
C THR A 47 -34.65 -33.96 -27.51
N VAL A 48 -33.92 -32.85 -27.62
CA VAL A 48 -34.46 -31.49 -27.48
C VAL A 48 -35.44 -31.21 -28.61
N GLN A 49 -36.60 -30.68 -28.27
CA GLN A 49 -37.66 -30.34 -29.22
C GLN A 49 -37.69 -28.83 -29.48
N PRO A 50 -38.18 -28.37 -30.65
CA PRO A 50 -38.25 -26.95 -30.97
C PRO A 50 -39.13 -26.10 -30.02
N TRP A 51 -40.04 -26.74 -29.29
CA TRP A 51 -40.92 -26.09 -28.31
C TRP A 51 -40.38 -26.11 -26.88
N ASP A 52 -39.20 -26.70 -26.63
CA ASP A 52 -38.56 -26.65 -25.32
C ASP A 52 -38.03 -25.23 -25.07
N ASN A 53 -38.42 -24.63 -23.95
CA ASN A 53 -37.96 -23.31 -23.55
C ASN A 53 -36.93 -23.40 -22.42
N PHE A 54 -35.88 -22.59 -22.52
CA PHE A 54 -34.73 -22.60 -21.62
C PHE A 54 -34.61 -21.26 -20.91
N THR A 55 -34.74 -21.27 -19.59
CA THR A 55 -34.64 -20.09 -18.74
C THR A 55 -33.50 -20.27 -17.74
N PHE A 56 -32.47 -19.45 -17.85
CA PHE A 56 -31.35 -19.45 -16.92
C PHE A 56 -31.66 -18.59 -15.69
N ILE A 57 -31.17 -19.04 -14.53
CA ILE A 57 -31.21 -18.29 -13.28
C ILE A 57 -29.81 -18.23 -12.68
N ALA A 58 -29.22 -17.04 -12.65
CA ALA A 58 -27.97 -16.79 -11.94
C ALA A 58 -28.26 -16.07 -10.62
N SER A 59 -27.66 -16.55 -9.51
CA SER A 59 -27.88 -15.98 -8.18
C SER A 59 -26.60 -15.95 -7.34
N THR A 60 -26.38 -14.87 -6.59
CA THR A 60 -25.22 -14.63 -5.70
C THR A 60 -25.69 -14.13 -4.33
N GLY A 61 -24.88 -14.38 -3.30
CA GLY A 61 -25.15 -13.94 -1.93
C GLY A 61 -26.11 -14.84 -1.13
N PRO A 62 -26.32 -14.52 0.16
CA PRO A 62 -27.11 -15.36 1.08
C PRO A 62 -28.63 -15.19 0.90
N SER A 63 -29.09 -14.10 0.31
CA SER A 63 -30.52 -13.84 0.06
C SER A 63 -30.72 -13.22 -1.34
N PRO A 64 -30.54 -14.00 -2.42
CA PRO A 64 -30.60 -13.49 -3.78
C PRO A 64 -31.99 -12.94 -4.15
N ALA A 65 -32.05 -11.71 -4.66
CA ALA A 65 -33.27 -11.02 -5.06
C ALA A 65 -33.11 -10.25 -6.37
N GLU A 66 -34.15 -10.26 -7.21
CA GLU A 66 -34.15 -9.56 -8.50
C GLU A 66 -34.11 -8.04 -8.34
N SER A 67 -34.82 -7.52 -7.34
CA SER A 67 -34.81 -6.10 -6.95
C SER A 67 -33.44 -5.59 -6.48
N GLN A 68 -32.54 -6.49 -6.10
CA GLN A 68 -31.17 -6.19 -5.65
C GLN A 68 -30.12 -6.57 -6.71
N HIS A 69 -30.55 -7.04 -7.88
CA HIS A 69 -29.66 -7.54 -8.94
C HIS A 69 -28.72 -8.69 -8.51
N THR A 70 -29.02 -9.35 -7.38
CA THR A 70 -28.29 -10.51 -6.87
C THR A 70 -28.91 -11.83 -7.31
N LYS A 71 -30.10 -11.79 -7.91
CA LYS A 71 -30.72 -12.87 -8.68
C LYS A 71 -31.17 -12.31 -10.03
N VAL A 72 -30.93 -13.05 -11.10
CA VAL A 72 -31.36 -12.69 -12.46
C VAL A 72 -31.95 -13.91 -13.15
N ILE A 73 -33.05 -13.69 -13.87
CA ILE A 73 -33.74 -14.69 -14.68
C ILE A 73 -33.69 -14.20 -16.12
N PHE A 74 -33.19 -15.02 -17.04
CA PHE A 74 -33.04 -14.64 -18.44
C PHE A 74 -33.30 -15.84 -19.37
N ASN A 75 -34.00 -15.57 -20.46
CA ASN A 75 -34.34 -16.57 -21.48
C ASN A 75 -33.33 -16.54 -22.61
N LEU A 76 -33.50 -17.46 -23.56
CA LEU A 76 -32.83 -17.36 -24.86
C LEU A 76 -33.35 -16.11 -25.60
N SER A 77 -32.43 -15.26 -26.04
CA SER A 77 -32.74 -14.04 -26.80
C SER A 77 -31.72 -13.83 -27.91
N ASP A 78 -32.06 -13.02 -28.91
CA ASP A 78 -31.10 -12.54 -29.91
C ASP A 78 -30.00 -11.66 -29.24
N GLU A 79 -28.85 -11.54 -29.90
CA GLU A 79 -27.70 -10.78 -29.40
C GLU A 79 -28.05 -9.30 -29.11
N GLY A 80 -27.56 -8.75 -27.99
CA GLY A 80 -27.64 -7.30 -27.70
C GLY A 80 -28.52 -6.86 -26.52
N ALA A 81 -28.99 -7.76 -25.65
CA ALA A 81 -29.67 -7.36 -24.42
C ALA A 81 -28.73 -6.59 -23.47
N SER A 82 -29.22 -5.53 -22.82
CA SER A 82 -28.45 -4.68 -21.89
C SER A 82 -28.18 -5.32 -20.51
N GLY A 83 -28.68 -6.54 -20.29
CA GLY A 83 -28.60 -7.29 -19.04
C GLY A 83 -27.91 -8.64 -19.21
N TRP A 84 -28.31 -9.62 -18.39
CA TRP A 84 -27.91 -11.00 -18.61
C TRP A 84 -28.66 -11.58 -19.80
N SER A 85 -27.97 -12.33 -20.66
CA SER A 85 -28.57 -13.00 -21.81
C SER A 85 -27.91 -14.35 -22.08
N ALA A 86 -28.64 -15.18 -22.82
CA ALA A 86 -28.13 -16.44 -23.36
C ALA A 86 -28.54 -16.54 -24.83
N THR A 87 -27.61 -16.93 -25.69
CA THR A 87 -27.86 -17.29 -27.09
C THR A 87 -27.57 -18.78 -27.27
N GLN A 88 -28.34 -19.43 -28.14
CA GLN A 88 -28.08 -20.81 -28.56
C GLN A 88 -27.21 -20.80 -29.81
N GLU A 89 -26.12 -21.56 -29.79
CA GLU A 89 -25.25 -21.76 -30.97
C GLU A 89 -25.62 -23.02 -31.75
N HIS A 90 -25.13 -23.11 -33.00
CA HIS A 90 -25.26 -24.30 -33.82
C HIS A 90 -24.63 -25.49 -33.10
N SER A 91 -25.35 -26.62 -33.02
CA SER A 91 -24.96 -27.76 -32.20
C SER A 91 -25.24 -29.10 -32.87
N GLU A 92 -24.51 -30.13 -32.44
CA GLU A 92 -24.65 -31.52 -32.92
C GLU A 92 -25.84 -32.21 -32.24
N HIS A 93 -26.32 -33.34 -32.80
CA HIS A 93 -27.43 -34.09 -32.21
C HIS A 93 -27.14 -34.51 -30.76
N GLY A 94 -27.94 -34.01 -29.81
CA GLY A 94 -27.87 -34.37 -28.39
C GLY A 94 -26.97 -33.49 -27.53
N CYS A 95 -26.27 -32.52 -28.12
CA CYS A 95 -25.51 -31.47 -27.42
C CYS A 95 -26.12 -30.11 -27.77
N MET A 96 -26.14 -29.16 -26.84
CA MET A 96 -26.43 -27.75 -27.14
C MET A 96 -25.38 -26.86 -26.52
N ASN A 97 -24.89 -25.89 -27.31
CA ASN A 97 -23.98 -24.86 -26.84
C ASN A 97 -24.78 -23.59 -26.54
N PHE A 98 -24.53 -23.01 -25.38
CA PHE A 98 -25.10 -21.74 -24.96
C PHE A 98 -23.98 -20.75 -24.70
N THR A 99 -24.10 -19.58 -25.30
CA THR A 99 -23.23 -18.44 -25.00
C THR A 99 -23.97 -17.48 -24.09
N ILE A 100 -23.44 -17.30 -22.88
CA ILE A 100 -24.04 -16.51 -21.80
C ILE A 100 -23.23 -15.23 -21.64
N VAL A 101 -23.92 -14.09 -21.55
CA VAL A 101 -23.30 -12.79 -21.32
C VAL A 101 -23.84 -12.20 -20.03
N SER A 102 -22.96 -11.74 -19.14
CA SER A 102 -23.35 -10.90 -18.01
C SER A 102 -23.18 -9.43 -18.36
N PRO A 103 -23.94 -8.50 -17.76
CA PRO A 103 -23.70 -7.08 -17.95
C PRO A 103 -22.41 -6.65 -17.24
N ALA A 104 -21.79 -5.55 -17.70
CA ALA A 104 -20.54 -5.02 -17.16
C ALA A 104 -20.68 -4.42 -15.75
N ASN A 105 -21.90 -4.21 -15.27
CA ASN A 105 -22.21 -3.78 -13.90
C ASN A 105 -22.77 -4.92 -13.03
N ALA A 106 -22.59 -6.18 -13.42
CA ALA A 106 -22.96 -7.32 -12.59
C ALA A 106 -22.20 -7.29 -11.25
N VAL A 107 -22.85 -7.81 -10.20
CA VAL A 107 -22.27 -8.02 -8.88
C VAL A 107 -21.11 -9.01 -8.99
N ILE A 108 -19.97 -8.75 -8.34
CA ILE A 108 -18.87 -9.73 -8.30
C ILE A 108 -19.09 -10.76 -7.18
N GLY A 109 -18.51 -11.96 -7.34
CA GLY A 109 -18.52 -13.02 -6.33
C GLY A 109 -18.92 -14.37 -6.87
N ARG A 110 -19.31 -15.28 -5.97
CA ARG A 110 -19.73 -16.64 -6.31
C ARG A 110 -21.18 -16.68 -6.74
N TYR A 111 -21.41 -17.20 -7.95
CA TYR A 111 -22.73 -17.41 -8.51
C TYR A 111 -23.09 -18.88 -8.52
N LYS A 112 -24.38 -19.13 -8.34
CA LYS A 112 -25.06 -20.38 -8.62
C LYS A 112 -25.84 -20.22 -9.93
N LEU A 113 -25.61 -21.10 -10.90
CA LEU A 113 -26.34 -21.12 -12.17
C LEU A 113 -27.33 -22.29 -12.20
N LYS A 114 -28.61 -21.99 -12.42
CA LYS A 114 -29.65 -22.98 -12.66
C LYS A 114 -30.22 -22.82 -14.06
N LEU A 115 -30.78 -23.90 -14.58
CA LEU A 115 -31.58 -23.92 -15.79
C LEU A 115 -32.97 -24.42 -15.45
N GLN A 116 -33.98 -23.66 -15.85
CA GLN A 116 -35.37 -24.08 -15.90
C GLN A 116 -35.69 -24.48 -17.33
N ILE A 117 -36.29 -25.66 -17.48
CA ILE A 117 -36.69 -26.22 -18.77
C ILE A 117 -38.20 -26.40 -18.74
N ASP A 118 -38.87 -25.77 -19.69
CA ASP A 118 -40.28 -25.94 -19.94
C ASP A 118 -40.48 -26.74 -21.23
N SER A 119 -40.96 -27.97 -21.09
CA SER A 119 -41.25 -28.91 -22.18
C SER A 119 -42.77 -29.09 -22.32
N GLY A 120 -43.50 -28.00 -22.54
CA GLY A 120 -44.95 -27.96 -22.71
C GLY A 120 -45.72 -28.09 -21.39
N ASN A 121 -45.97 -29.33 -20.93
CA ASN A 121 -46.71 -29.60 -19.69
C ASN A 121 -45.80 -30.02 -18.51
N LYS A 122 -44.48 -29.98 -18.70
CA LYS A 122 -43.51 -30.44 -17.71
C LYS A 122 -42.45 -29.37 -17.48
N PHE A 123 -42.39 -28.93 -16.22
CA PHE A 123 -41.40 -28.00 -15.73
C PHE A 123 -40.33 -28.73 -14.93
N SER A 124 -39.06 -28.44 -15.22
CA SER A 124 -37.93 -28.94 -14.43
C SER A 124 -36.94 -27.82 -14.14
N SER A 125 -36.27 -27.89 -12.98
CA SER A 125 -35.21 -26.95 -12.62
C SER A 125 -33.98 -27.71 -12.15
N VAL A 126 -32.85 -27.47 -12.81
CA VAL A 126 -31.59 -28.20 -12.59
C VAL A 126 -30.49 -27.21 -12.21
N LEU A 127 -29.68 -27.58 -11.20
CA LEU A 127 -28.45 -26.87 -10.88
C LEU A 127 -27.37 -27.25 -11.90
N LEU A 128 -26.89 -26.27 -12.67
CA LEU A 128 -25.81 -26.46 -13.62
C LEU A 128 -24.43 -26.44 -12.94
N GLY A 129 -24.27 -25.58 -11.92
CA GLY A 129 -23.04 -25.50 -11.13
C GLY A 129 -22.80 -24.12 -10.54
N HIS A 130 -21.55 -23.86 -10.18
CA HIS A 130 -21.09 -22.60 -9.60
C HIS A 130 -19.96 -22.01 -10.44
N PHE A 131 -19.86 -20.68 -10.44
CA PHE A 131 -18.75 -19.96 -11.04
C PHE A 131 -18.45 -18.70 -10.24
N VAL A 132 -17.24 -18.16 -10.38
CA VAL A 132 -16.85 -16.87 -9.82
C VAL A 132 -16.92 -15.81 -10.91
N LEU A 133 -17.53 -14.67 -10.61
CA LEU A 133 -17.55 -13.51 -11.50
C LEU A 133 -16.72 -12.37 -10.87
N LEU A 134 -15.75 -11.86 -11.61
CA LEU A 134 -14.83 -10.78 -11.19
C LEU A 134 -15.08 -9.49 -11.97
N PHE A 135 -14.44 -8.40 -11.52
CA PHE A 135 -14.34 -7.17 -12.32
C PHE A 135 -13.59 -7.42 -13.63
N ASN A 136 -13.88 -6.62 -14.66
CA ASN A 136 -13.33 -6.79 -15.99
C ASN A 136 -12.56 -5.56 -16.52
N PRO A 137 -11.24 -5.49 -16.26
CA PRO A 137 -10.35 -4.46 -16.83
C PRO A 137 -10.26 -4.44 -18.36
N TRP A 138 -10.72 -5.50 -19.04
CA TRP A 138 -10.71 -5.63 -20.51
C TRP A 138 -12.03 -5.19 -21.16
N CYS A 139 -13.11 -5.02 -20.40
CA CYS A 139 -14.41 -4.63 -20.93
C CYS A 139 -14.57 -3.10 -20.91
N PRO A 140 -14.71 -2.41 -22.06
CA PRO A 140 -14.86 -0.94 -22.11
C PRO A 140 -16.04 -0.37 -21.32
N ASN A 141 -17.08 -1.18 -21.09
CA ASN A 141 -18.28 -0.80 -20.35
C ASN A 141 -18.15 -1.02 -18.83
N ASP A 142 -17.05 -1.63 -18.37
CA ASP A 142 -16.79 -1.85 -16.95
C ASP A 142 -16.14 -0.60 -16.32
N ASP A 143 -16.57 -0.23 -15.12
CA ASP A 143 -16.03 0.89 -14.36
C ASP A 143 -14.52 0.78 -14.08
N VAL A 144 -13.95 -0.43 -14.11
CA VAL A 144 -12.51 -0.68 -13.92
C VAL A 144 -11.72 -0.78 -15.23
N TYR A 145 -12.33 -0.47 -16.38
CA TYR A 145 -11.70 -0.61 -17.69
C TYR A 145 -10.37 0.13 -17.78
N MET A 146 -9.33 -0.59 -18.20
CA MET A 146 -7.99 -0.05 -18.39
C MET A 146 -7.53 -0.39 -19.79
N ALA A 147 -7.53 0.60 -20.69
CA ALA A 147 -7.35 0.37 -22.13
C ALA A 147 -5.97 -0.21 -22.51
N ASN A 148 -4.91 0.22 -21.82
CA ASN A 148 -3.54 -0.16 -22.14
C ASN A 148 -3.22 -1.59 -21.70
N GLU A 149 -2.78 -2.43 -22.64
CA GLU A 149 -2.47 -3.84 -22.35
C GLU A 149 -1.31 -4.00 -21.37
N LYS A 150 -0.22 -3.22 -21.52
CA LYS A 150 0.93 -3.31 -20.60
C LYS A 150 0.55 -2.92 -19.18
N ASP A 151 -0.33 -1.92 -19.03
CA ASP A 151 -0.86 -1.53 -17.73
C ASP A 151 -1.73 -2.64 -17.11
N ARG A 152 -2.58 -3.33 -17.90
CA ARG A 152 -3.34 -4.50 -17.40
C ARG A 152 -2.41 -5.64 -16.97
N GLN A 153 -1.36 -5.90 -17.73
CA GLN A 153 -0.33 -6.87 -17.36
C GLN A 153 0.31 -6.51 -16.02
N GLU A 154 0.70 -5.25 -15.81
CA GLU A 154 1.36 -4.84 -14.55
C GLU A 154 0.40 -4.73 -13.35
N TYR A 155 -0.78 -4.15 -13.54
CA TYR A 155 -1.65 -3.74 -12.44
C TYR A 155 -2.73 -4.76 -12.09
N VAL A 156 -2.88 -5.83 -12.89
CA VAL A 156 -3.83 -6.93 -12.64
C VAL A 156 -3.10 -8.28 -12.62
N LEU A 157 -2.32 -8.59 -13.66
CA LEU A 157 -1.76 -9.94 -13.86
C LEU A 157 -0.37 -10.14 -13.24
N ASN A 158 0.39 -9.09 -12.96
CA ASN A 158 1.68 -9.25 -12.31
C ASN A 158 1.47 -9.60 -10.83
N ASP A 159 1.98 -10.74 -10.38
CA ASP A 159 1.88 -11.23 -9.00
C ASP A 159 3.14 -10.96 -8.16
N SER A 160 4.11 -10.27 -8.75
CA SER A 160 5.36 -9.85 -8.14
C SER A 160 5.46 -8.32 -8.11
N GLY A 161 5.81 -7.77 -6.95
CA GLY A 161 5.83 -6.33 -6.68
C GLY A 161 7.19 -5.79 -6.27
N ILE A 162 7.29 -4.47 -6.29
CA ILE A 162 8.38 -3.69 -5.70
C ILE A 162 7.74 -2.59 -4.85
N ILE A 163 8.16 -2.47 -3.60
CA ILE A 163 7.77 -1.40 -2.69
C ILE A 163 9.00 -0.56 -2.40
N PHE A 164 8.87 0.76 -2.56
CA PHE A 164 9.95 1.69 -2.24
C PHE A 164 9.88 2.09 -0.77
N HIS A 165 11.02 2.23 -0.11
CA HIS A 165 11.11 2.64 1.29
C HIS A 165 12.42 3.40 1.56
N GLY A 166 12.72 3.68 2.82
CA GLY A 166 13.96 4.35 3.24
C GLY A 166 13.76 5.82 3.60
N VAL A 167 14.50 6.72 2.96
CA VAL A 167 14.40 8.19 3.14
C VAL A 167 14.48 8.89 1.78
N GLU A 168 13.99 10.13 1.68
CA GLU A 168 13.85 10.85 0.39
C GLU A 168 15.15 10.91 -0.45
N LYS A 169 16.32 10.91 0.20
CA LYS A 169 17.65 11.01 -0.45
C LYS A 169 18.32 9.66 -0.69
N TYR A 170 17.74 8.59 -0.14
CA TYR A 170 18.26 7.23 -0.23
C TYR A 170 17.06 6.27 -0.25
N ILE A 171 16.48 6.15 -1.44
CA ILE A 171 15.32 5.32 -1.70
C ILE A 171 15.79 3.89 -1.93
N GLN A 172 15.31 2.97 -1.10
CA GLN A 172 15.54 1.54 -1.25
C GLN A 172 14.32 0.89 -1.92
N GLN A 173 14.56 -0.28 -2.50
CA GLN A 173 13.53 -1.11 -3.12
C GLN A 173 13.47 -2.44 -2.38
N GLU A 174 12.26 -2.94 -2.16
CA GLU A 174 11.99 -4.22 -1.54
C GLU A 174 11.02 -5.00 -2.41
N ALA A 175 11.31 -6.27 -2.66
CA ALA A 175 10.40 -7.15 -3.38
C ALA A 175 9.21 -7.54 -2.51
N TRP A 176 8.04 -7.68 -3.12
CA TRP A 176 6.82 -8.13 -2.42
C TRP A 176 6.07 -9.15 -3.25
N ASN A 177 5.84 -10.34 -2.70
CA ASN A 177 5.06 -11.39 -3.33
C ASN A 177 3.56 -11.12 -3.11
N TYR A 178 2.88 -10.57 -4.12
CA TYR A 178 1.42 -10.44 -4.07
C TYR A 178 0.77 -11.82 -4.11
N GLY A 179 1.12 -12.63 -5.11
CA GLY A 179 0.68 -14.02 -5.21
C GLY A 179 -0.83 -14.19 -5.29
N GLN A 180 -1.55 -13.27 -5.96
CA GLN A 180 -3.02 -13.32 -6.09
C GLN A 180 -3.56 -14.59 -6.77
N PHE A 181 -2.69 -15.31 -7.47
CA PHE A 181 -3.00 -16.54 -8.21
C PHE A 181 -2.58 -17.82 -7.48
N GLU A 182 -2.00 -17.70 -6.30
CA GLU A 182 -1.72 -18.86 -5.46
C GLU A 182 -3.01 -19.48 -4.94
N GLU A 183 -2.94 -20.77 -4.64
CA GLU A 183 -4.07 -21.54 -4.11
C GLU A 183 -4.67 -20.86 -2.87
N ASP A 184 -6.00 -20.93 -2.75
CA ASP A 184 -6.86 -20.30 -1.74
C ASP A 184 -6.95 -18.76 -1.81
N ILE A 185 -6.04 -18.04 -2.49
CA ILE A 185 -5.96 -16.58 -2.33
C ILE A 185 -7.21 -15.86 -2.84
N LEU A 186 -7.75 -16.25 -3.99
CA LEU A 186 -9.02 -15.69 -4.48
C LEU A 186 -10.18 -15.97 -3.51
N ASP A 187 -10.22 -17.16 -2.92
CA ASP A 187 -11.28 -17.58 -2.00
C ASP A 187 -11.22 -16.78 -0.71
N ILE A 188 -10.01 -16.54 -0.21
CA ILE A 188 -9.75 -15.70 0.95
C ILE A 188 -10.15 -14.26 0.64
N SER A 189 -9.80 -13.73 -0.53
CA SER A 189 -10.18 -12.38 -0.96
C SER A 189 -11.69 -12.18 -1.00
N LEU A 190 -12.44 -13.15 -1.53
CA LEU A 190 -13.90 -13.14 -1.50
C LEU A 190 -14.44 -13.24 -0.07
N ALA A 191 -13.84 -14.10 0.76
CA ALA A 191 -14.23 -14.25 2.16
C ALA A 191 -14.00 -12.97 2.99
N ILE A 192 -13.01 -12.13 2.63
CA ILE A 192 -12.81 -10.84 3.30
C ILE A 192 -14.05 -9.95 3.19
N LEU A 193 -14.70 -9.91 2.03
CA LEU A 193 -15.93 -9.14 1.82
C LEU A 193 -17.07 -9.65 2.73
N ASP A 194 -17.18 -10.97 2.89
CA ASP A 194 -18.18 -11.62 3.75
C ASP A 194 -17.90 -11.45 5.27
N ARG A 195 -16.76 -10.86 5.64
CA ARG A 195 -16.39 -10.62 7.04
C ARG A 195 -16.47 -9.15 7.45
N SER A 196 -16.82 -8.26 6.52
CA SER A 196 -16.93 -6.82 6.74
C SER A 196 -18.05 -6.43 7.70
N LEU A 197 -17.89 -5.25 8.33
CA LEU A 197 -18.95 -4.62 9.10
C LEU A 197 -20.23 -4.43 8.27
N ASN A 198 -20.07 -4.05 7.01
CA ASN A 198 -21.18 -3.87 6.08
C ASN A 198 -21.94 -5.18 5.87
N HIS A 199 -21.22 -6.27 5.64
CA HIS A 199 -21.80 -7.60 5.46
C HIS A 199 -22.48 -8.10 6.73
N ARG A 200 -21.90 -7.89 7.91
CA ARG A 200 -22.53 -8.29 9.18
C ARG A 200 -23.80 -7.51 9.46
N LYS A 201 -23.83 -6.23 9.09
CA LYS A 201 -24.99 -5.36 9.29
C LYS A 201 -26.15 -5.77 8.38
N ASP A 202 -25.88 -5.96 7.10
CA ASP A 202 -26.87 -6.41 6.12
C ASP A 202 -26.18 -7.17 4.98
N PRO A 203 -26.15 -8.52 5.03
CA PRO A 203 -25.48 -9.33 4.01
C PRO A 203 -26.07 -9.15 2.61
N SER A 204 -27.38 -8.89 2.51
CA SER A 204 -28.08 -8.79 1.23
C SER A 204 -27.69 -7.51 0.50
N ILE A 205 -27.72 -6.39 1.24
CA ILE A 205 -27.34 -5.07 0.74
C ILE A 205 -25.83 -4.97 0.50
N ASP A 206 -24.99 -5.57 1.35
CA ASP A 206 -23.55 -5.63 1.12
C ASP A 206 -23.25 -6.31 -0.21
N VAL A 207 -23.82 -7.50 -0.47
CA VAL A 207 -23.61 -8.22 -1.72
C VAL A 207 -24.13 -7.42 -2.92
N SER A 208 -25.30 -6.79 -2.84
CA SER A 208 -25.82 -6.00 -3.97
C SER A 208 -24.91 -4.83 -4.36
N ASN A 209 -24.15 -4.28 -3.41
CA ASN A 209 -23.20 -3.18 -3.65
C ASN A 209 -21.84 -3.65 -4.20
N ARG A 210 -21.57 -4.96 -4.26
CA ARG A 210 -20.31 -5.50 -4.80
C ARG A 210 -20.20 -5.37 -6.33
N ASN A 211 -21.18 -4.78 -7.00
CA ASN A 211 -21.00 -4.34 -8.39
C ASN A 211 -20.18 -3.05 -8.52
N ASN A 212 -19.96 -2.31 -7.43
CA ASN A 212 -19.35 -0.99 -7.47
C ASN A 212 -17.88 -1.04 -6.97
N PRO A 213 -16.88 -0.70 -7.80
CA PRO A 213 -15.47 -0.73 -7.38
C PRO A 213 -15.16 0.31 -6.29
N ILE A 214 -15.92 1.42 -6.20
CA ILE A 214 -15.81 2.42 -5.12
C ILE A 214 -16.12 1.75 -3.78
N TYR A 215 -17.23 1.01 -3.72
CA TYR A 215 -17.69 0.33 -2.52
C TYR A 215 -16.73 -0.79 -2.12
N VAL A 216 -16.42 -1.70 -3.05
CA VAL A 216 -15.53 -2.84 -2.79
C VAL A 216 -14.17 -2.36 -2.29
N SER A 217 -13.57 -1.36 -2.95
CA SER A 217 -12.25 -0.84 -2.56
C SER A 217 -12.25 -0.25 -1.15
N ARG A 218 -13.32 0.47 -0.77
CA ARG A 218 -13.47 1.05 0.56
C ARG A 218 -13.69 0.00 1.65
N VAL A 219 -14.48 -1.04 1.36
CA VAL A 219 -14.66 -2.18 2.28
C VAL A 219 -13.33 -2.91 2.50
N ILE A 220 -12.54 -3.10 1.44
CA ILE A 220 -11.22 -3.74 1.56
C ILE A 220 -10.25 -2.87 2.36
N SER A 221 -10.22 -1.54 2.20
CA SER A 221 -9.33 -0.69 3.02
C SER A 221 -9.64 -0.80 4.51
N ALA A 222 -10.92 -0.94 4.87
CA ALA A 222 -11.34 -1.21 6.23
C ALA A 222 -10.92 -2.61 6.71
N MET A 223 -11.15 -3.64 5.90
CA MET A 223 -10.99 -5.04 6.33
C MET A 223 -9.56 -5.54 6.37
N VAL A 224 -8.64 -4.89 5.67
CA VAL A 224 -7.22 -5.27 5.70
C VAL A 224 -6.58 -4.96 7.05
N ASN A 225 -7.04 -3.94 7.78
CA ASN A 225 -6.65 -3.70 9.17
C ASN A 225 -7.62 -4.30 10.19
N SER A 226 -7.15 -4.57 11.41
CA SER A 226 -7.95 -5.25 12.45
C SER A 226 -8.44 -4.33 13.57
N ASN A 227 -8.56 -3.02 13.34
CA ASN A 227 -8.80 -2.09 14.45
C ASN A 227 -10.25 -2.06 14.93
N ASP A 228 -11.23 -2.06 14.02
CA ASP A 228 -12.65 -2.03 14.40
C ASP A 228 -13.21 -3.45 14.59
N GLU A 229 -12.73 -4.38 13.78
CA GLU A 229 -13.15 -5.78 13.79
C GLU A 229 -11.98 -6.76 13.60
N LYS A 230 -12.31 -8.04 13.47
CA LYS A 230 -11.39 -9.14 13.09
C LYS A 230 -10.90 -9.07 11.63
N GLY A 231 -10.45 -7.90 11.19
CA GLY A 231 -9.79 -7.73 9.90
C GLY A 231 -8.45 -8.47 9.83
N VAL A 232 -7.73 -8.32 8.71
CA VAL A 232 -6.63 -9.21 8.36
C VAL A 232 -5.39 -8.99 9.23
N VAL A 233 -4.89 -7.76 9.31
CA VAL A 233 -3.57 -7.44 9.88
C VAL A 233 -3.71 -6.54 11.11
N GLU A 234 -3.02 -6.90 12.19
CA GLU A 234 -2.92 -6.08 13.40
C GLU A 234 -1.67 -5.18 13.31
N GLY A 235 -1.89 -3.86 13.39
CA GLY A 235 -0.82 -2.86 13.25
C GLY A 235 0.05 -2.72 14.49
N LYS A 236 1.38 -2.62 14.32
CA LYS A 236 2.28 -2.31 15.43
C LYS A 236 3.55 -1.59 14.96
N TRP A 237 3.73 -0.39 15.52
CA TRP A 237 4.86 0.51 15.21
C TRP A 237 5.82 0.70 16.37
N ASN A 238 5.66 -0.01 17.49
CA ASN A 238 6.54 0.15 18.64
C ASN A 238 6.67 -1.12 19.49
N GLY A 239 7.73 -1.15 20.31
CA GLY A 239 7.99 -2.23 21.25
C GLY A 239 8.54 -3.50 20.57
N LYS A 240 8.63 -4.59 21.33
CA LYS A 240 9.09 -5.90 20.81
C LYS A 240 7.92 -6.67 20.18
N TYR A 241 8.20 -7.45 19.14
CA TYR A 241 7.19 -8.23 18.39
C TYR A 241 6.98 -9.66 18.91
N ARG A 242 7.31 -9.95 20.18
CA ARG A 242 7.32 -11.32 20.77
C ARG A 242 6.04 -12.16 20.56
N SER A 243 4.88 -11.51 20.49
CA SER A 243 3.56 -12.14 20.33
C SER A 243 3.10 -12.27 18.86
N GLY A 244 4.00 -12.04 17.90
CA GLY A 244 3.70 -12.06 16.47
C GLY A 244 4.97 -12.09 15.63
N THR A 245 4.81 -11.74 14.35
CA THR A 245 5.91 -11.59 13.39
C THR A 245 6.32 -10.12 13.34
N ASN A 246 7.63 -9.86 13.32
CA ASN A 246 8.16 -8.52 13.04
C ASN A 246 7.68 -8.09 11.64
N PRO A 247 7.06 -6.91 11.47
CA PRO A 247 6.59 -6.44 10.16
C PRO A 247 7.64 -6.50 9.05
N LEU A 248 8.93 -6.33 9.38
CA LEU A 248 10.04 -6.40 8.43
C LEU A 248 10.31 -7.82 7.91
N HIS A 249 9.86 -8.87 8.61
CA HIS A 249 10.09 -10.26 8.17
C HIS A 249 9.10 -10.72 7.08
N TRP A 250 8.06 -9.94 6.78
CA TRP A 250 7.13 -10.30 5.72
C TRP A 250 7.72 -9.96 4.36
N SER A 251 7.67 -10.91 3.43
CA SER A 251 8.05 -10.68 2.03
C SER A 251 6.86 -10.85 1.07
N GLY A 252 5.66 -11.11 1.59
CA GLY A 252 4.49 -11.32 0.75
C GLY A 252 3.17 -11.42 1.47
N SER A 253 2.09 -11.35 0.69
CA SER A 253 0.71 -11.37 1.16
C SER A 253 0.15 -12.77 1.35
N VAL A 254 0.66 -13.76 0.60
CA VAL A 254 0.16 -15.15 0.59
C VAL A 254 0.13 -15.76 1.99
N THR A 255 1.27 -15.70 2.70
CA THR A 255 1.38 -16.26 4.06
C THR A 255 0.49 -15.54 5.06
N ILE A 256 0.32 -14.23 4.93
CA ILE A 256 -0.54 -13.42 5.80
C ILE A 256 -2.00 -13.83 5.62
N LEU A 257 -2.49 -13.84 4.37
CA LEU A 257 -3.88 -14.18 4.04
C LEU A 257 -4.23 -15.61 4.46
N ARG A 258 -3.36 -16.58 4.16
CA ARG A 258 -3.55 -17.98 4.60
C ARG A 258 -3.55 -18.11 6.12
N LYS A 259 -2.66 -17.42 6.84
CA LYS A 259 -2.66 -17.41 8.33
C LYS A 259 -3.96 -16.85 8.88
N TRP A 260 -4.46 -15.73 8.35
CA TRP A 260 -5.72 -15.16 8.78
C TRP A 260 -6.88 -16.15 8.59
N TYR A 261 -6.98 -16.73 7.39
CA TYR A 261 -8.03 -17.69 7.04
C TYR A 261 -7.98 -18.97 7.90
N ARG A 262 -6.83 -19.64 7.95
CA ARG A 262 -6.64 -20.90 8.72
C ARG A 262 -6.85 -20.73 10.21
N ARG A 263 -6.59 -19.54 10.76
CA ARG A 263 -6.82 -19.22 12.18
C ARG A 263 -8.24 -18.76 12.49
N ARG A 264 -9.20 -19.06 11.61
CA ARG A 264 -10.62 -18.65 11.73
C ARG A 264 -10.77 -17.14 11.83
N TYR A 265 -10.12 -16.43 10.90
CA TYR A 265 -10.19 -14.97 10.75
C TYR A 265 -9.64 -14.20 11.96
N LYS A 266 -8.68 -14.77 12.69
CA LYS A 266 -7.98 -14.04 13.76
C LYS A 266 -6.93 -13.10 13.14
N PRO A 267 -6.83 -11.85 13.60
CA PRO A 267 -5.84 -10.90 13.09
C PRO A 267 -4.41 -11.46 13.10
N VAL A 268 -3.68 -11.18 12.03
CA VAL A 268 -2.29 -11.56 11.85
C VAL A 268 -1.40 -10.47 12.41
N ARG A 269 -0.60 -10.86 13.41
CA ARG A 269 0.35 -9.99 14.10
C ARG A 269 1.73 -10.11 13.47
N TYR A 270 2.43 -9.04 13.10
CA TYR A 270 2.00 -7.65 13.00
C TYR A 270 2.30 -7.09 11.61
N GLY A 271 1.70 -5.94 11.28
CA GLY A 271 2.00 -5.19 10.06
C GLY A 271 2.31 -3.72 10.30
N GLN A 272 2.93 -3.11 9.29
CA GLN A 272 3.14 -1.67 9.12
C GLN A 272 2.69 -1.28 7.71
N CYS A 273 2.76 0.00 7.32
CA CYS A 273 2.06 0.52 6.14
C CYS A 273 2.30 -0.27 4.85
N TRP A 274 3.54 -0.69 4.56
CA TRP A 274 3.84 -1.49 3.37
C TRP A 274 3.21 -2.89 3.40
N VAL A 275 3.08 -3.50 4.59
CA VAL A 275 2.41 -4.79 4.78
C VAL A 275 0.92 -4.65 4.48
N PHE A 276 0.27 -3.60 5.01
CA PHE A 276 -1.13 -3.29 4.70
C PHE A 276 -1.32 -3.06 3.21
N ALA A 277 -0.47 -2.23 2.59
CA ALA A 277 -0.56 -1.92 1.17
C ALA A 277 -0.33 -3.13 0.26
N GLY A 278 0.62 -4.02 0.62
CA GLY A 278 0.88 -5.26 -0.11
C GLY A 278 -0.31 -6.22 -0.06
N VAL A 279 -0.87 -6.45 1.13
CA VAL A 279 -2.07 -7.29 1.33
C VAL A 279 -3.26 -6.70 0.58
N MET A 280 -3.51 -5.40 0.70
CA MET A 280 -4.60 -4.73 0.00
C MET A 280 -4.45 -4.82 -1.53
N CYS A 281 -3.24 -4.63 -2.05
CA CYS A 281 -2.97 -4.77 -3.49
C CYS A 281 -3.30 -6.17 -3.99
N THR A 282 -2.87 -7.21 -3.25
CA THR A 282 -3.17 -8.61 -3.56
C THR A 282 -4.67 -8.87 -3.65
N VAL A 283 -5.42 -8.41 -2.64
CA VAL A 283 -6.87 -8.62 -2.58
C VAL A 283 -7.55 -7.92 -3.76
N LEU A 284 -7.24 -6.65 -4.04
CA LEU A 284 -7.88 -5.91 -5.14
C LEU A 284 -7.53 -6.46 -6.52
N ARG A 285 -6.26 -6.82 -6.76
CA ARG A 285 -5.85 -7.49 -8.01
C ARG A 285 -6.56 -8.82 -8.18
N SER A 286 -6.69 -9.62 -7.12
CA SER A 286 -7.38 -10.90 -7.18
C SER A 286 -8.86 -10.76 -7.56
N LEU A 287 -9.50 -9.64 -7.19
CA LEU A 287 -10.89 -9.33 -7.55
C LEU A 287 -11.04 -8.70 -8.94
N GLY A 288 -9.93 -8.41 -9.63
CA GLY A 288 -9.92 -7.80 -10.95
C GLY A 288 -9.93 -6.28 -10.96
N ILE A 289 -9.63 -5.60 -9.86
CA ILE A 289 -9.45 -4.14 -9.84
C ILE A 289 -7.97 -3.85 -10.12
N PRO A 290 -7.62 -3.07 -11.17
CA PRO A 290 -6.23 -2.72 -11.41
C PRO A 290 -5.70 -1.85 -10.26
N THR A 291 -4.63 -2.30 -9.60
CA THR A 291 -4.12 -1.66 -8.39
C THR A 291 -2.59 -1.63 -8.38
N ARG A 292 -2.01 -0.55 -7.88
CA ARG A 292 -0.56 -0.39 -7.64
C ARG A 292 -0.28 0.12 -6.23
N VAL A 293 0.95 -0.11 -5.77
CA VAL A 293 1.44 0.40 -4.47
C VAL A 293 2.16 1.72 -4.68
N ILE A 294 1.91 2.68 -3.79
CA ILE A 294 2.50 4.02 -3.79
C ILE A 294 3.27 4.23 -2.49
N THR A 295 4.49 4.77 -2.60
CA THR A 295 5.27 5.25 -1.46
C THR A 295 5.38 6.77 -1.51
N ASN A 296 4.98 7.44 -0.43
CA ASN A 296 5.16 8.88 -0.24
C ASN A 296 6.25 9.16 0.80
N PHE A 297 7.31 9.88 0.43
CA PHE A 297 8.38 10.27 1.36
C PHE A 297 8.05 11.57 2.08
N ASN A 298 8.48 11.67 3.35
CA ASN A 298 8.05 12.74 4.27
C ASN A 298 6.52 12.88 4.33
N SER A 299 5.82 11.76 4.53
CA SER A 299 4.36 11.77 4.59
C SER A 299 3.88 12.40 5.89
N ALA A 300 3.05 13.43 5.78
CA ALA A 300 2.44 14.06 6.93
C ALA A 300 1.27 13.24 7.45
N HIS A 301 1.04 13.33 8.76
CA HIS A 301 -0.18 12.92 9.43
C HIS A 301 -0.68 14.14 10.19
N ASP A 302 -1.59 14.90 9.56
CA ASP A 302 -2.25 16.07 10.12
C ASP A 302 -3.55 15.64 10.80
N ARG A 303 -3.59 15.71 12.13
CA ARG A 303 -4.74 15.24 12.89
C ARG A 303 -5.76 16.34 13.17
N ASN A 304 -5.35 17.60 13.05
CA ASN A 304 -6.20 18.74 13.38
C ASN A 304 -6.81 19.41 12.12
N ILE A 305 -6.46 18.91 10.93
CA ILE A 305 -7.03 19.27 9.63
C ILE A 305 -6.79 20.76 9.32
N ASN A 306 -5.61 21.28 9.69
CA ASN A 306 -5.21 22.67 9.41
C ASN A 306 -4.17 22.80 8.29
N LEU A 307 -3.76 21.68 7.67
CA LEU A 307 -2.71 21.54 6.66
C LEU A 307 -1.32 21.98 7.12
N SER A 308 -1.07 21.99 8.43
CA SER A 308 0.18 22.43 9.04
C SER A 308 0.62 21.47 10.15
N ILE A 309 1.76 20.82 9.94
CA ILE A 309 2.40 19.97 10.94
C ILE A 309 3.26 20.81 11.86
N ASP A 310 2.84 20.94 13.11
CA ASP A 310 3.62 21.62 14.15
C ASP A 310 4.57 20.65 14.84
N LYS A 311 5.88 20.87 14.65
CA LYS A 311 6.94 20.17 15.38
C LYS A 311 7.43 21.01 16.54
N TYR A 312 7.42 20.45 17.74
CA TYR A 312 7.93 21.09 18.95
C TYR A 312 9.26 20.47 19.36
N ILE A 313 10.25 21.30 19.67
CA ILE A 313 11.51 20.89 20.28
C ILE A 313 11.75 21.70 21.56
N ASP A 314 12.51 21.15 22.51
CA ASP A 314 13.02 21.93 23.65
C ASP A 314 14.36 22.60 23.32
N ILE A 315 14.87 23.39 24.27
CA ILE A 315 16.17 24.05 24.15
C ILE A 315 17.36 23.08 24.14
N SER A 316 17.18 21.79 24.44
CA SER A 316 18.22 20.78 24.30
C SER A 316 18.30 20.21 22.87
N GLY A 317 17.34 20.55 22.01
CA GLY A 317 17.19 19.99 20.67
C GLY A 317 16.34 18.71 20.66
N LYS A 318 15.78 18.28 21.80
CA LYS A 318 14.94 17.09 21.89
C LYS A 318 13.54 17.39 21.37
N THR A 319 13.00 16.48 20.55
CA THR A 319 11.62 16.57 20.07
C THR A 319 10.63 16.35 21.22
N LEU A 320 9.64 17.23 21.33
CA LEU A 320 8.54 17.17 22.29
C LEU A 320 7.27 16.71 21.58
N HIS A 321 6.60 15.71 22.15
CA HIS A 321 5.34 15.18 21.63
C HIS A 321 4.14 15.96 22.20
N LEU A 322 4.07 17.26 21.91
CA LEU A 322 2.97 18.14 22.35
C LEU A 322 1.76 18.12 21.41
N THR A 323 1.92 17.54 20.23
CA THR A 323 0.89 17.32 19.22
C THR A 323 0.90 15.86 18.80
N GLU A 324 -0.22 15.43 18.26
CA GLU A 324 -0.36 14.10 17.65
C GLU A 324 0.04 14.11 16.17
N ASP A 325 0.27 15.30 15.60
CA ASP A 325 0.78 15.46 14.25
C ASP A 325 2.16 14.82 14.10
N SER A 326 2.42 14.19 12.96
CA SER A 326 3.71 13.56 12.70
C SER A 326 4.11 13.63 11.24
N VAL A 327 5.40 13.45 10.99
CA VAL A 327 5.95 13.29 9.64
C VAL A 327 6.69 11.97 9.62
N TRP A 328 6.23 11.03 8.82
CA TRP A 328 6.88 9.74 8.64
C TRP A 328 7.95 9.86 7.57
N ASN A 329 9.06 9.13 7.69
CA ASN A 329 10.10 9.14 6.65
C ASN A 329 9.55 8.69 5.29
N PHE A 330 8.67 7.70 5.32
CA PHE A 330 7.83 7.33 4.21
C PHE A 330 6.51 6.76 4.75
N HIS A 331 5.49 6.76 3.90
CA HIS A 331 4.22 6.07 4.12
C HIS A 331 3.82 5.37 2.82
N VAL A 332 3.15 4.23 2.92
CA VAL A 332 2.83 3.38 1.77
C VAL A 332 1.33 3.13 1.74
N TRP A 333 0.70 3.34 0.59
CA TRP A 333 -0.72 3.11 0.33
C TRP A 333 -0.94 2.51 -1.06
N ASN A 334 -2.19 2.40 -1.50
CA ASN A 334 -2.57 1.87 -2.81
C ASN A 334 -3.23 2.93 -3.69
N GLU A 335 -3.07 2.77 -4.99
CA GLU A 335 -3.93 3.39 -5.99
C GLU A 335 -4.67 2.32 -6.78
N SER A 336 -5.99 2.47 -6.93
CA SER A 336 -6.82 1.61 -7.79
C SER A 336 -7.42 2.39 -8.93
N TRP A 337 -7.53 1.76 -10.09
CA TRP A 337 -8.05 2.38 -11.31
C TRP A 337 -9.54 2.09 -11.49
N PHE A 338 -10.36 3.14 -11.48
CA PHE A 338 -11.76 3.07 -11.89
C PHE A 338 -12.35 4.47 -12.11
N ILE A 339 -13.51 4.53 -12.76
CA ILE A 339 -14.27 5.77 -12.93
C ILE A 339 -15.00 6.18 -11.64
N ARG A 340 -15.25 7.48 -11.47
CA ARG A 340 -15.93 8.08 -10.32
C ARG A 340 -17.28 8.64 -10.73
N ARG A 341 -18.24 7.74 -10.96
CA ARG A 341 -19.63 8.10 -11.32
C ARG A 341 -20.28 9.07 -10.31
N ASP A 342 -19.83 9.03 -9.05
CA ASP A 342 -20.25 9.91 -7.96
C ASP A 342 -19.66 11.33 -8.02
N LEU A 343 -18.51 11.52 -8.68
CA LEU A 343 -17.82 12.81 -8.77
C LEU A 343 -17.79 13.42 -10.19
N GLY A 344 -17.97 12.59 -11.23
CA GLY A 344 -17.87 12.96 -12.64
C GLY A 344 -16.53 12.60 -13.28
N SER A 345 -16.50 12.58 -14.62
CA SER A 345 -15.42 11.98 -15.42
C SER A 345 -14.06 12.66 -15.27
N PHE A 346 -14.03 13.93 -14.84
CA PHE A 346 -12.78 14.59 -14.51
C PHE A 346 -12.01 13.81 -13.45
N TYR A 347 -12.67 13.19 -12.47
CA TYR A 347 -12.05 12.51 -11.33
C TYR A 347 -11.76 11.01 -11.56
N ASP A 348 -12.04 10.50 -12.76
CA ASP A 348 -11.74 9.12 -13.16
C ASP A 348 -10.24 8.82 -13.16
N GLY A 349 -9.91 7.53 -13.04
CA GLY A 349 -8.55 7.01 -13.12
C GLY A 349 -8.06 6.52 -11.76
N TRP A 350 -6.85 6.91 -11.37
CA TRP A 350 -6.24 6.46 -10.10
C TRP A 350 -6.90 7.07 -8.87
N GLN A 351 -7.28 6.19 -7.93
CA GLN A 351 -7.93 6.52 -6.67
C GLN A 351 -7.11 6.00 -5.49
N VAL A 352 -6.74 6.90 -4.57
CA VAL A 352 -5.98 6.59 -3.36
C VAL A 352 -6.83 5.80 -2.38
N LEU A 353 -6.28 4.71 -1.88
CA LEU A 353 -6.85 3.84 -0.87
C LEU A 353 -5.76 3.50 0.15
N ASP A 354 -6.09 3.56 1.44
CA ASP A 354 -5.12 3.28 2.49
C ASP A 354 -5.74 2.39 3.56
N ALA A 355 -5.18 1.19 3.69
CA ALA A 355 -5.57 0.24 4.72
C ALA A 355 -4.82 0.44 6.04
N THR A 356 -3.84 1.36 6.09
CA THR A 356 -3.13 1.68 7.32
C THR A 356 -4.07 2.46 8.24
N PRO A 357 -4.33 2.01 9.47
CA PRO A 357 -5.30 2.66 10.33
C PRO A 357 -4.72 3.92 11.00
N GLN A 358 -4.69 5.03 10.26
CA GLN A 358 -4.23 6.34 10.74
C GLN A 358 -5.38 7.21 11.22
N GLU A 359 -6.43 7.35 10.40
CA GLU A 359 -7.59 8.19 10.67
C GLU A 359 -8.90 7.41 10.59
N VAL A 360 -9.88 7.85 11.37
CA VAL A 360 -11.22 7.25 11.40
C VAL A 360 -12.11 8.01 10.41
N SER A 361 -12.71 7.28 9.47
CA SER A 361 -13.63 7.83 8.47
C SER A 361 -15.03 7.22 8.63
N LYS A 362 -16.02 8.07 8.94
CA LYS A 362 -17.40 7.66 9.27
C LYS A 362 -17.47 6.63 10.40
N GLY A 363 -16.59 6.78 11.40
CA GLY A 363 -16.58 5.97 12.63
C GLY A 363 -15.79 4.67 12.57
N ILE A 364 -15.11 4.37 11.45
CA ILE A 364 -14.26 3.17 11.29
C ILE A 364 -12.92 3.51 10.62
N PHE A 365 -11.87 2.73 10.85
CA PHE A 365 -10.56 2.84 10.22
C PHE A 365 -10.59 2.35 8.78
N GLN A 366 -10.97 3.25 7.88
CA GLN A 366 -10.99 3.07 6.43
C GLN A 366 -10.55 4.37 5.77
N CYS A 367 -9.90 4.30 4.61
CA CYS A 367 -9.50 5.49 3.86
C CYS A 367 -9.68 5.28 2.35
N GLY A 368 -10.24 6.30 1.70
CA GLY A 368 -10.46 6.34 0.26
C GLY A 368 -11.74 5.61 -0.19
N PRO A 369 -12.02 5.56 -1.50
CA PRO A 369 -11.18 6.05 -2.60
C PRO A 369 -11.16 7.59 -2.75
N ALA A 370 -9.98 8.19 -2.75
CA ALA A 370 -9.78 9.62 -3.03
C ALA A 370 -9.18 9.81 -4.44
N SER A 371 -9.81 10.61 -5.31
CA SER A 371 -9.29 10.82 -6.67
C SER A 371 -7.96 11.57 -6.63
N THR A 372 -6.92 11.02 -7.28
CA THR A 372 -5.59 11.69 -7.35
C THR A 372 -5.69 13.08 -7.99
N LYS A 373 -6.63 13.27 -8.92
CA LYS A 373 -6.92 14.58 -9.53
C LYS A 373 -7.58 15.55 -8.56
N ALA A 374 -8.49 15.07 -7.69
CA ALA A 374 -9.05 15.89 -6.61
C ALA A 374 -7.97 16.33 -5.63
N ILE A 375 -7.03 15.44 -5.31
CA ILE A 375 -5.86 15.78 -4.47
C ILE A 375 -5.00 16.84 -5.18
N LYS A 376 -4.68 16.65 -6.45
CA LYS A 376 -3.87 17.61 -7.23
C LYS A 376 -4.50 18.99 -7.35
N GLU A 377 -5.82 19.07 -7.50
CA GLU A 377 -6.54 20.35 -7.59
C GLU A 377 -6.97 20.91 -6.23
N GLY A 378 -6.71 20.21 -5.12
CA GLY A 378 -7.07 20.64 -3.77
C GLY A 378 -8.58 20.65 -3.51
N ASP A 379 -9.33 19.78 -4.18
CA ASP A 379 -10.78 19.55 -3.98
C ASP A 379 -11.04 18.66 -2.77
N VAL A 380 -10.55 19.10 -1.61
CA VAL A 380 -10.50 18.34 -0.35
C VAL A 380 -11.85 18.07 0.29
N ASN A 381 -12.92 18.71 -0.19
CA ASN A 381 -14.29 18.50 0.26
C ASN A 381 -14.98 17.32 -0.44
N LEU A 382 -14.35 16.71 -1.46
CA LEU A 382 -14.91 15.57 -2.18
C LEU A 382 -14.65 14.26 -1.44
N ASP A 383 -15.62 13.37 -1.50
CA ASP A 383 -15.49 12.03 -0.95
C ASP A 383 -14.43 11.22 -1.73
N TYR A 384 -13.66 10.36 -1.09
CA TYR A 384 -13.59 10.11 0.35
C TYR A 384 -12.23 10.54 0.88
N ASP A 385 -12.21 11.07 2.10
CA ASP A 385 -10.98 11.28 2.89
C ASP A 385 -9.93 12.17 2.19
N SER A 386 -10.36 12.98 1.22
CA SER A 386 -9.49 13.81 0.37
C SER A 386 -8.70 14.84 1.19
N SER A 387 -9.26 15.34 2.29
CA SER A 387 -8.57 16.26 3.20
C SER A 387 -7.33 15.63 3.85
N PHE A 388 -7.47 14.40 4.35
CA PHE A 388 -6.39 13.65 4.96
C PHE A 388 -5.29 13.32 3.94
N VAL A 389 -5.68 12.77 2.79
CA VAL A 389 -4.73 12.44 1.72
C VAL A 389 -4.01 13.68 1.20
N PHE A 390 -4.72 14.81 1.05
CA PHE A 390 -4.11 16.07 0.64
C PHE A 390 -3.09 16.57 1.66
N ALA A 391 -3.41 16.50 2.95
CA ALA A 391 -2.48 16.88 4.01
C ALA A 391 -1.21 16.01 3.98
N ALA A 392 -1.35 14.71 3.76
CA ALA A 392 -0.23 13.77 3.70
C ALA A 392 0.84 14.13 2.66
N VAL A 393 0.47 14.85 1.58
CA VAL A 393 1.36 15.24 0.48
C VAL A 393 1.62 16.75 0.36
N ASN A 394 0.81 17.61 1.00
CA ASN A 394 0.90 19.07 0.84
C ASN A 394 1.00 19.86 2.15
N ALA A 395 0.95 19.24 3.33
CA ALA A 395 0.99 19.99 4.58
C ALA A 395 2.28 20.83 4.72
N ASP A 396 2.16 22.05 5.21
CA ASP A 396 3.31 22.84 5.62
C ASP A 396 3.89 22.25 6.92
N CYS A 397 5.20 22.42 7.15
CA CYS A 397 5.82 22.00 8.42
C CYS A 397 6.36 23.21 9.16
N VAL A 398 5.88 23.46 10.38
CA VAL A 398 6.33 24.57 11.22
C VAL A 398 7.06 24.02 12.43
N THR A 399 8.29 24.49 12.65
CA THR A 399 9.09 24.06 13.80
C THR A 399 9.15 25.14 14.87
N TRP A 400 8.89 24.73 16.11
CA TRP A 400 8.79 25.58 17.28
C TRP A 400 9.76 25.14 18.37
N ILE A 401 10.48 26.10 18.97
CA ILE A 401 11.13 25.90 20.27
C ILE A 401 10.09 26.14 21.35
N HIS A 402 9.91 25.17 22.23
CA HIS A 402 9.07 25.27 23.42
C HIS A 402 9.95 25.37 24.66
N TYR A 403 9.96 26.56 25.27
CA TYR A 403 10.74 26.85 26.46
C TYR A 403 10.04 26.35 27.73
N SER A 404 10.81 26.09 28.79
CA SER A 404 10.29 25.66 30.10
C SER A 404 9.27 26.64 30.69
N ASN A 405 9.40 27.94 30.40
CA ASN A 405 8.46 28.99 30.78
C ASN A 405 7.20 29.06 29.89
N LYS A 406 6.91 28.02 29.09
CA LYS A 406 5.78 27.92 28.15
C LYS A 406 5.79 28.95 27.00
N ARG A 407 6.88 29.71 26.83
CA ARG A 407 7.10 30.53 25.63
C ARG A 407 7.32 29.62 24.43
N LYS A 408 6.77 30.01 23.27
CA LYS A 408 7.00 29.35 21.98
C LYS A 408 7.70 30.31 21.04
N GLU A 409 8.77 29.86 20.39
CA GLU A 409 9.48 30.60 19.34
C GLU A 409 9.40 29.80 18.05
N ARG A 410 8.98 30.45 16.96
CA ARG A 410 8.98 29.83 15.63
C ARG A 410 10.39 29.91 15.06
N ILE A 411 10.98 28.76 14.73
CA ILE A 411 12.30 28.70 14.10
C ILE A 411 12.15 29.02 12.62
N TYR A 412 11.38 28.19 11.93
CA TYR A 412 11.20 28.24 10.48
C TYR A 412 9.95 27.45 10.09
N SER A 413 9.48 27.71 8.88
CA SER A 413 8.35 27.02 8.27
C SER A 413 8.71 26.59 6.86
N ASN A 414 8.63 25.28 6.63
CA ASN A 414 8.95 24.66 5.36
C ASN A 414 7.67 24.26 4.65
N THR A 415 7.35 24.95 3.56
CA THR A 415 6.18 24.66 2.73
C THR A 415 6.44 23.58 1.70
N ARG A 416 7.66 23.06 1.63
CA ARG A 416 8.16 22.15 0.58
C ARG A 416 8.77 20.88 1.15
N LYS A 417 8.52 20.53 2.42
CA LYS A 417 9.13 19.35 3.06
C LYS A 417 8.32 18.07 2.81
N ILE A 418 7.00 18.19 2.89
CA ILE A 418 6.06 17.08 2.86
C ILE A 418 5.82 16.63 1.42
N GLY A 419 5.53 15.34 1.24
CA GLY A 419 5.07 14.81 -0.05
C GLY A 419 6.18 14.76 -1.10
N LYS A 420 7.25 14.00 -0.88
CA LYS A 420 8.40 13.93 -1.80
C LYS A 420 8.51 12.58 -2.47
N PHE A 421 9.04 12.61 -3.69
CA PHE A 421 9.36 11.44 -4.50
C PHE A 421 8.27 10.36 -4.42
N ILE A 422 7.02 10.77 -4.62
CA ILE A 422 5.89 9.84 -4.54
C ILE A 422 6.13 8.80 -5.64
N SER A 423 6.30 7.54 -5.24
CA SER A 423 6.93 6.52 -6.09
C SER A 423 6.07 5.30 -6.26
N THR A 424 6.14 4.69 -7.44
CA THR A 424 5.54 3.39 -7.74
C THR A 424 6.43 2.58 -8.66
N LYS A 425 6.21 1.26 -8.73
CA LYS A 425 6.93 0.36 -9.62
C LYS A 425 6.57 0.69 -11.07
N ALA A 426 7.56 0.70 -11.96
CA ALA A 426 7.35 0.85 -13.38
C ALA A 426 6.60 -0.34 -13.99
N VAL A 427 5.85 -0.06 -15.05
CA VAL A 427 5.20 -1.09 -15.87
C VAL A 427 6.27 -1.99 -16.51
N GLY A 428 6.22 -3.28 -16.23
CA GLY A 428 7.09 -4.29 -16.83
C GLY A 428 8.56 -4.29 -16.37
N THR A 429 8.97 -3.38 -15.47
CA THR A 429 10.33 -3.39 -14.89
C THR A 429 10.30 -3.13 -13.39
N ASN A 430 11.41 -3.34 -12.69
CA ASN A 430 11.54 -3.07 -11.26
C ASN A 430 12.01 -1.62 -10.95
N SER A 431 12.14 -0.79 -11.99
CA SER A 431 12.56 0.60 -11.85
C SER A 431 11.51 1.46 -11.13
N ARG A 432 11.97 2.54 -10.51
CA ARG A 432 11.12 3.53 -9.84
C ARG A 432 10.54 4.51 -10.83
N VAL A 433 9.22 4.71 -10.78
CA VAL A 433 8.53 5.82 -11.44
C VAL A 433 8.14 6.85 -10.38
N ASP A 434 8.53 8.10 -10.61
CA ASP A 434 8.08 9.23 -9.81
C ASP A 434 6.72 9.73 -10.31
N VAL A 435 5.73 9.74 -9.44
CA VAL A 435 4.36 10.19 -9.70
C VAL A 435 3.99 11.39 -8.85
N THR A 436 4.96 12.14 -8.30
CA THR A 436 4.72 13.33 -7.46
C THR A 436 3.83 14.35 -8.17
N ASP A 437 4.06 14.55 -9.47
CA ASP A 437 3.30 15.50 -10.29
C ASP A 437 1.84 15.07 -10.52
N ASN A 438 1.46 13.83 -10.19
CA ASN A 438 0.07 13.39 -10.21
C ASN A 438 -0.70 13.83 -8.95
N TYR A 439 0.00 14.14 -7.87
CA TYR A 439 -0.59 14.51 -6.57
C TYR A 439 -0.55 16.00 -6.28
N LYS A 440 0.41 16.72 -6.86
CA LYS A 440 0.57 18.16 -6.63
C LYS A 440 1.33 18.84 -7.75
N TYR A 441 1.22 20.16 -7.78
CA TYR A 441 1.97 21.01 -8.68
C TYR A 441 3.42 21.21 -8.17
N PRO A 442 4.36 21.59 -9.05
CA PRO A 442 5.75 21.79 -8.66
C PRO A 442 5.91 22.79 -7.51
N GLU A 443 6.77 22.42 -6.58
CA GLU A 443 7.04 23.13 -5.33
C GLU A 443 7.58 24.54 -5.59
N GLY A 444 6.91 25.55 -5.02
CA GLY A 444 7.24 26.95 -5.26
C GLY A 444 6.62 27.58 -6.51
N SER A 445 5.84 26.83 -7.29
CA SER A 445 5.02 27.40 -8.36
C SER A 445 3.82 28.20 -7.79
N LEU A 446 3.33 29.18 -8.56
CA LEU A 446 2.14 29.94 -8.18
C LEU A 446 0.90 29.04 -8.03
N LYS A 447 0.76 28.07 -8.93
CA LYS A 447 -0.39 27.15 -8.97
C LYS A 447 -0.43 26.23 -7.75
N GLU A 448 0.71 25.71 -7.31
CA GLU A 448 0.80 24.90 -6.09
C GLU A 448 0.28 25.68 -4.86
N ARG A 449 0.71 26.93 -4.66
CA ARG A 449 0.23 27.74 -3.52
C ARG A 449 -1.23 28.17 -3.68
N GLN A 450 -1.72 28.36 -4.91
CA GLN A 450 -3.16 28.62 -5.15
C GLN A 450 -4.02 27.42 -4.75
N VAL A 451 -3.62 26.21 -5.15
CA VAL A 451 -4.28 24.95 -4.77
C VAL A 451 -4.27 24.76 -3.25
N TYR A 452 -3.13 24.98 -2.61
CA TYR A 452 -3.02 24.91 -1.15
C TYR A 452 -3.97 25.89 -0.44
N LYS A 453 -4.03 27.15 -0.90
CA LYS A 453 -4.96 28.16 -0.36
C LYS A 453 -6.43 27.81 -0.60
N LYS A 454 -6.75 27.21 -1.76
CA LYS A 454 -8.08 26.68 -2.07
C LYS A 454 -8.45 25.59 -1.06
N ALA A 455 -7.57 24.62 -0.83
CA ALA A 455 -7.79 23.55 0.14
C ALA A 455 -8.01 24.11 1.57
N LEU A 456 -7.16 25.03 2.05
CA LEU A 456 -7.36 25.70 3.35
C LEU A 456 -8.74 26.35 3.47
N LYS A 457 -9.19 27.05 2.42
CA LYS A 457 -10.51 27.70 2.39
C LYS A 457 -11.64 26.66 2.49
N LEU A 458 -11.54 25.55 1.75
CA LEU A 458 -12.53 24.48 1.76
C LEU A 458 -12.60 23.76 3.12
N LEU A 459 -11.47 23.63 3.82
CA LEU A 459 -11.42 23.09 5.19
C LEU A 459 -11.90 24.08 6.26
N GLY A 460 -12.26 25.31 5.89
CA GLY A 460 -12.66 26.34 6.84
C GLY A 460 -11.51 26.87 7.71
N VAL A 461 -10.26 26.60 7.32
CA VAL A 461 -9.06 27.08 8.02
C VAL A 461 -8.89 28.55 7.64
N SER A 462 -9.41 29.45 8.49
CA SER A 462 -9.35 30.88 8.20
C SER A 462 -7.89 31.36 8.20
N SER A 463 -7.44 31.96 7.10
CA SER A 463 -6.41 32.99 7.16
C SER A 463 -6.97 34.11 8.05
N THR A 464 -6.46 34.25 9.26
CA THR A 464 -6.96 35.13 10.32
C THR A 464 -7.59 36.44 9.82
N GLY A 465 -8.86 36.69 10.19
CA GLY A 465 -9.39 38.06 10.30
C GLY A 465 -10.61 38.44 9.45
N ARG A 466 -11.79 37.85 9.72
CA ARG A 466 -13.09 38.55 9.65
C ARG A 466 -14.17 37.66 10.28
N ARG A 467 -14.61 38.00 11.50
CA ARG A 467 -15.93 37.58 11.97
C ARG A 467 -16.95 38.41 11.21
N THR A 468 -17.74 37.77 10.36
CA THR A 468 -19.08 38.24 10.03
C THR A 468 -19.82 38.51 11.34
N LYS A 469 -20.33 39.74 11.49
CA LYS A 469 -21.24 40.10 12.58
C LYS A 469 -22.48 39.23 12.46
N VAL A 470 -22.62 38.23 13.32
CA VAL A 470 -23.91 37.69 13.69
C VAL A 470 -24.04 37.80 15.21
N THR A 471 -25.04 38.56 15.61
CA THR A 471 -25.42 38.91 16.97
C THR A 471 -25.89 37.68 17.74
N ARG A 472 -25.19 37.30 18.83
CA ARG A 472 -25.83 36.70 20.01
C ARG A 472 -24.97 36.84 21.27
N ARG A 473 -25.67 37.11 22.38
CA ARG A 473 -25.18 37.57 23.69
C ARG A 473 -24.34 36.55 24.49
N ARG A 474 -23.27 37.08 25.11
CA ARG A 474 -22.62 36.78 26.42
C ARG A 474 -22.33 35.31 26.83
N ARG A 475 -21.03 35.02 26.99
CA ARG A 475 -20.41 34.73 28.32
C ARG A 475 -18.91 35.07 28.27
N ARG A 476 -18.43 35.79 29.29
CA ARG A 476 -17.05 36.26 29.44
C ARG A 476 -16.15 35.09 29.82
N PHE A 477 -15.19 34.75 28.97
CA PHE A 477 -13.96 34.07 29.36
C PHE A 477 -12.77 34.93 28.95
N SER A 478 -11.78 34.96 29.83
CA SER A 478 -10.64 35.85 29.89
C SER A 478 -9.80 35.85 28.60
N VAL A 479 -9.45 37.05 28.16
CA VAL A 479 -8.56 37.33 27.03
C VAL A 479 -7.12 37.19 27.51
N ALA A 480 -6.50 36.04 27.25
CA ALA A 480 -5.06 35.86 27.39
C ALA A 480 -4.54 34.76 26.44
N ARG A 481 -4.29 35.14 25.17
CA ARG A 481 -3.29 34.56 24.24
C ARG A 481 -3.61 35.01 22.80
N ARG A 482 -3.21 36.22 22.46
CA ARG A 482 -3.24 36.73 21.08
C ARG A 482 -2.00 37.58 20.80
N GLN A 483 -0.87 36.91 20.67
CA GLN A 483 0.29 37.39 19.93
C GLN A 483 0.92 36.15 19.27
N ASN A 484 1.42 36.29 18.03
CA ASN A 484 2.25 35.33 17.28
C ASN A 484 1.59 34.54 16.13
N MET A 485 1.05 35.21 15.11
CA MET A 485 0.90 34.58 13.78
C MET A 485 1.45 35.37 12.58
N THR A 486 2.08 36.53 12.77
CA THR A 486 2.61 37.33 11.64
C THR A 486 3.89 38.10 12.01
N VAL A 487 4.87 37.44 12.62
CA VAL A 487 6.23 37.99 12.65
C VAL A 487 7.02 37.31 11.53
N PRO A 488 7.47 38.04 10.49
CA PRO A 488 8.43 37.51 9.54
C PRO A 488 9.66 37.08 10.34
N THR A 489 10.06 35.81 10.22
CA THR A 489 11.38 35.39 10.71
C THR A 489 12.41 36.28 10.02
N GLY A 490 13.13 37.12 10.78
CA GLY A 490 14.17 37.99 10.23
C GLY A 490 15.17 37.20 9.38
N LYS A 491 15.82 37.86 8.40
CA LYS A 491 16.80 37.20 7.53
C LYS A 491 17.82 36.42 8.39
N PRO A 492 18.07 35.13 8.10
CA PRO A 492 19.01 34.34 8.88
C PRO A 492 20.40 34.97 8.77
N THR A 493 21.04 35.21 9.92
CA THR A 493 22.41 35.73 10.00
C THR A 493 23.45 34.62 9.94
N VAL A 494 23.03 33.37 10.15
CA VAL A 494 23.86 32.17 10.13
C VAL A 494 23.12 31.11 9.33
N SER A 495 23.86 30.32 8.56
CA SER A 495 23.37 29.08 7.94
C SER A 495 24.17 27.88 8.42
N GLY A 496 23.60 26.70 8.28
CA GLY A 496 24.30 25.48 8.63
C GLY A 496 23.77 24.26 7.90
N LYS A 497 24.59 23.21 7.87
CA LYS A 497 24.28 21.94 7.22
C LYS A 497 24.94 20.78 7.95
N LEU A 498 24.22 19.67 8.07
CA LEU A 498 24.77 18.38 8.47
C LEU A 498 25.10 17.56 7.22
N ASN A 499 26.40 17.34 7.01
CA ASN A 499 26.93 16.54 5.92
C ASN A 499 27.31 15.16 6.46
N LEU A 500 27.09 14.15 5.63
CA LEU A 500 27.49 12.78 5.89
C LEU A 500 28.62 12.48 4.89
N ASP A 501 29.73 11.93 5.38
CA ASP A 501 30.91 11.74 4.54
C ASP A 501 30.69 10.62 3.50
N ALA A 502 30.08 9.52 3.92
CA ALA A 502 29.67 8.41 3.07
C ALA A 502 28.39 7.76 3.59
N SER A 503 27.67 7.04 2.74
CA SER A 503 26.50 6.28 3.18
C SER A 503 26.91 5.25 4.24
N PRO A 504 26.24 5.19 5.40
CA PRO A 504 26.72 4.37 6.50
C PRO A 504 26.22 2.94 6.35
N VAL A 505 27.09 1.97 6.56
CA VAL A 505 26.73 0.54 6.60
C VAL A 505 26.63 0.10 8.06
N ILE A 506 25.70 -0.80 8.38
CA ILE A 506 25.61 -1.38 9.73
C ILE A 506 26.96 -2.00 10.11
N GLY A 507 27.42 -1.74 11.33
CA GLY A 507 28.69 -2.25 11.85
C GLY A 507 29.84 -1.25 11.74
N GLN A 508 29.70 -0.19 10.94
CA GLN A 508 30.74 0.83 10.73
C GLN A 508 30.48 2.10 11.54
N ASP A 509 31.54 2.87 11.79
CA ASP A 509 31.41 4.20 12.37
C ASP A 509 30.77 5.18 11.38
N ILE A 510 29.90 6.05 11.88
CA ILE A 510 29.22 7.08 11.07
C ILE A 510 29.99 8.39 11.22
N LEU A 511 30.55 8.88 10.11
CA LEU A 511 31.31 10.12 10.05
C LEU A 511 30.44 11.26 9.50
N LEU A 512 30.35 12.34 10.27
CA LEU A 512 29.50 13.49 9.98
C LEU A 512 30.28 14.79 10.16
N THR A 513 29.91 15.80 9.38
CA THR A 513 30.45 17.15 9.49
C THR A 513 29.32 18.15 9.65
N LEU A 514 29.36 18.94 10.73
CA LEU A 514 28.52 20.12 10.91
C LEU A 514 29.26 21.33 10.30
N SER A 515 28.75 21.84 9.18
CA SER A 515 29.26 23.07 8.57
C SER A 515 28.36 24.24 8.99
N LEU A 516 28.95 25.30 9.57
CA LEU A 516 28.27 26.54 9.91
C LEU A 516 28.89 27.70 9.14
N ARG A 517 28.07 28.60 8.62
CA ARG A 517 28.52 29.80 7.90
C ARG A 517 27.87 31.05 8.48
N ASN A 518 28.70 32.05 8.81
CA ASN A 518 28.21 33.40 9.07
C ASN A 518 27.82 34.05 7.74
N LEU A 519 26.62 34.64 7.67
CA LEU A 519 26.10 35.26 6.45
C LEU A 519 26.23 36.78 6.46
N ILE A 520 26.79 37.33 7.53
CA ILE A 520 26.99 38.77 7.68
C ILE A 520 28.44 39.07 8.05
N THR A 521 28.76 40.36 8.01
CA THR A 521 30.09 40.87 8.30
C THR A 521 30.39 40.97 9.80
N ASP A 522 29.36 41.00 10.64
CA ASP A 522 29.54 41.06 12.09
C ASP A 522 29.92 39.69 12.65
N PHE A 523 30.81 39.71 13.64
CA PHE A 523 31.15 38.53 14.42
C PHE A 523 29.93 37.89 15.10
N LYS A 524 29.86 36.55 15.11
CA LYS A 524 28.80 35.80 15.78
C LYS A 524 29.34 34.77 16.75
N THR A 525 28.69 34.70 17.91
CA THR A 525 28.83 33.59 18.87
C THR A 525 27.58 32.73 18.83
N ILE A 526 27.77 31.44 18.57
CA ILE A 526 26.70 30.46 18.40
C ILE A 526 26.88 29.38 19.45
N LYS A 527 25.83 29.10 20.22
CA LYS A 527 25.80 27.92 21.09
C LYS A 527 25.13 26.78 20.33
N VAL A 528 25.88 25.72 20.07
CA VAL A 528 25.40 24.53 19.37
C VAL A 528 25.15 23.43 20.35
N LYS A 529 23.97 22.82 20.25
CA LYS A 529 23.60 21.59 20.95
C LYS A 529 23.27 20.54 19.89
N LEU A 530 24.08 19.49 19.84
CA LEU A 530 23.91 18.39 18.92
C LEU A 530 23.43 17.15 19.69
N SER A 531 22.45 16.45 19.13
CA SER A 531 21.97 15.17 19.61
C SER A 531 21.84 14.19 18.45
N ALA A 532 22.11 12.91 18.72
CA ALA A 532 21.79 11.80 17.83
C ALA A 532 20.94 10.79 18.60
N SER A 533 19.88 10.30 17.98
CA SER A 533 18.99 9.31 18.60
C SER A 533 18.55 8.26 17.59
N ALA A 534 18.46 7.01 18.02
CA ALA A 534 17.78 5.97 17.27
C ALA A 534 16.27 6.30 17.19
N VAL A 535 15.72 6.22 15.98
CA VAL A 535 14.32 6.57 15.70
C VAL A 535 13.64 5.43 14.95
N LEU A 536 12.32 5.35 15.09
CA LEU A 536 11.49 4.54 14.20
C LEU A 536 11.36 5.21 12.83
N TYR A 537 10.89 4.49 11.80
CA TYR A 537 10.65 5.11 10.50
C TYR A 537 9.59 6.23 10.54
N THR A 538 8.70 6.20 11.54
CA THR A 538 7.74 7.26 11.89
C THR A 538 8.38 8.50 12.55
N ARG A 539 9.72 8.54 12.64
CA ARG A 539 10.56 9.57 13.29
C ARG A 539 10.37 9.73 14.79
N LYS A 540 9.72 8.78 15.46
CA LYS A 540 9.60 8.79 16.93
C LYS A 540 10.93 8.38 17.59
N PRO A 541 11.57 9.24 18.41
CA PRO A 541 12.81 8.92 19.10
C PRO A 541 12.61 7.83 20.16
N LYS A 542 13.61 6.97 20.30
CA LYS A 542 13.62 5.85 21.24
C LYS A 542 14.78 5.93 22.21
N THR A 543 16.00 6.01 21.69
CA THR A 543 17.22 5.90 22.49
C THR A 543 18.20 6.97 22.05
N GLU A 544 18.71 7.75 22.99
CA GLU A 544 19.77 8.72 22.73
C GLU A 544 21.12 8.00 22.58
N ILE A 545 21.90 8.38 21.57
CA ILE A 545 23.17 7.75 21.20
C ILE A 545 24.34 8.68 21.55
N LEU A 546 24.17 9.96 21.24
CA LEU A 546 25.20 10.98 21.41
C LEU A 546 24.53 12.30 21.75
N GLN A 547 25.14 13.06 22.66
CA GLN A 547 24.79 14.45 22.89
C GLN A 547 26.05 15.26 23.22
N TRP A 548 26.15 16.47 22.68
CA TRP A 548 27.17 17.43 23.09
C TRP A 548 26.72 18.88 22.89
N SER A 549 27.35 19.80 23.62
CA SER A 549 27.13 21.23 23.47
C SER A 549 28.45 21.97 23.37
N ARG A 550 28.58 22.91 22.43
CA ARG A 550 29.79 23.75 22.26
C ARG A 550 29.41 25.18 21.88
N SER A 551 30.22 26.15 22.33
CA SER A 551 30.14 27.53 21.86
C SER A 551 31.14 27.73 20.73
N ILE A 552 30.68 28.25 19.61
CA ILE A 552 31.47 28.47 18.41
C ILE A 552 31.47 29.96 18.08
N GLN A 553 32.65 30.45 17.77
CA GLN A 553 32.87 31.80 17.27
C GLN A 553 33.05 31.72 15.75
N LEU A 554 32.32 32.58 15.03
CA LEU A 554 32.45 32.78 13.59
C LEU A 554 32.73 34.26 13.32
N GLY A 555 33.84 34.53 12.64
CA GLY A 555 34.17 35.82 12.08
C GLY A 555 33.27 36.20 10.89
N SER A 556 33.57 37.36 10.30
CA SER A 556 32.87 37.87 9.11
C SER A 556 32.87 36.82 8.00
N GLU A 557 31.68 36.44 7.54
CA GLU A 557 31.50 35.48 6.43
C GLU A 557 32.19 34.10 6.59
N GLU A 558 32.73 33.81 7.78
CA GLU A 558 33.52 32.59 8.05
C GLU A 558 32.65 31.34 7.90
N VAL A 559 33.24 30.30 7.31
CA VAL A 559 32.73 28.93 7.31
C VAL A 559 33.57 28.10 8.26
N LYS A 560 32.93 27.41 9.20
CA LYS A 560 33.60 26.49 10.11
C LYS A 560 32.99 25.11 10.03
N GLU A 561 33.84 24.11 9.88
CA GLU A 561 33.46 22.71 9.78
C GLU A 561 33.87 21.97 11.05
N ILE A 562 32.94 21.20 11.60
CA ILE A 562 33.10 20.52 12.87
C ILE A 562 32.82 19.04 12.62
N PRO A 563 33.87 18.23 12.39
CA PRO A 563 33.71 16.80 12.21
C PRO A 563 33.37 16.15 13.57
N PHE A 564 32.51 15.14 13.51
CA PHE A 564 32.19 14.30 14.66
C PHE A 564 31.84 12.88 14.18
N LYS A 565 31.93 11.93 15.10
CA LYS A 565 31.75 10.51 14.83
C LYS A 565 30.69 9.92 15.75
N ILE A 566 29.84 9.07 15.20
CA ILE A 566 28.96 8.18 15.96
C ILE A 566 29.50 6.76 15.75
N SER A 567 30.21 6.23 16.76
CA SER A 567 30.85 4.91 16.65
C SER A 567 29.85 3.77 16.68
N TYR A 568 30.18 2.62 16.07
CA TYR A 568 29.36 1.41 16.14
C TYR A 568 29.03 1.01 17.58
N SER A 569 30.02 1.08 18.48
CA SER A 569 29.83 0.81 19.90
C SER A 569 28.78 1.70 20.58
N GLN A 570 28.60 2.94 20.13
CA GLN A 570 27.59 3.85 20.69
C GLN A 570 26.18 3.51 20.21
N TYR A 571 26.01 3.13 18.95
CA TYR A 571 24.66 2.94 18.39
C TYR A 571 24.18 1.49 18.38
N LYS A 572 25.05 0.47 18.45
CA LYS A 572 24.68 -0.94 18.23
C LYS A 572 23.53 -1.44 19.09
N ASN A 573 23.50 -1.06 20.36
CA ASN A 573 22.46 -1.48 21.32
C ASN A 573 21.23 -0.55 21.29
N ALA A 574 21.36 0.62 20.69
CA ALA A 574 20.31 1.63 20.60
C ALA A 574 19.51 1.51 19.29
N LEU A 575 20.15 0.97 18.25
CA LEU A 575 19.56 0.84 16.92
C LEU A 575 18.31 -0.05 16.97
N MET A 576 17.25 0.43 16.33
CA MET A 576 16.01 -0.31 16.16
C MET A 576 16.03 -1.02 14.80
N ASP A 577 15.11 -1.95 14.59
CA ASP A 577 14.98 -2.70 13.32
C ASP A 577 14.83 -1.78 12.09
N ASP A 578 14.30 -0.56 12.28
CA ASP A 578 14.21 0.48 11.23
C ASP A 578 15.58 1.02 10.77
N ARG A 579 16.65 0.75 11.53
CA ARG A 579 18.05 1.12 11.24
C ARG A 579 18.27 2.61 10.98
N LYS A 580 17.50 3.44 11.70
CA LYS A 580 17.49 4.89 11.54
C LYS A 580 18.02 5.64 12.75
N ILE A 581 18.82 6.66 12.45
CA ILE A 581 19.34 7.63 13.42
C ILE A 581 18.93 9.02 12.95
N LEU A 582 18.30 9.79 13.83
CA LEU A 582 18.06 11.22 13.62
C LEU A 582 19.16 12.01 14.33
N VAL A 583 19.88 12.82 13.57
CA VAL A 583 20.83 13.80 14.10
C VAL A 583 20.19 15.17 14.05
N THR A 584 20.19 15.87 15.19
CA THR A 584 19.63 17.20 15.38
C THR A 584 20.71 18.14 15.89
N ALA A 585 20.85 19.30 15.28
CA ALA A 585 21.72 20.37 15.76
C ALA A 585 20.92 21.67 15.93
N LEU A 586 20.70 22.07 17.18
CA LEU A 586 20.09 23.33 17.55
C LEU A 586 21.19 24.38 17.80
N CYS A 587 21.15 25.45 17.04
CA CYS A 587 22.10 26.56 17.11
C CYS A 587 21.39 27.81 17.67
N GLU A 588 21.74 28.19 18.88
CA GLU A 588 21.27 29.44 19.51
C GLU A 588 22.27 30.55 19.17
N VAL A 589 21.89 31.47 18.30
CA VAL A 589 22.74 32.60 17.87
C VAL A 589 22.55 33.77 18.85
N ARG A 590 23.63 34.30 19.43
CA ARG A 590 23.54 35.51 20.27
C ARG A 590 23.04 36.68 19.40
N GLN A 591 21.96 37.33 19.86
CA GLN A 591 21.31 38.45 19.14
C GLN A 591 20.92 38.08 17.69
N GLY A 592 20.36 36.88 17.50
CA GLY A 592 19.87 36.40 16.22
C GLY A 592 18.78 35.34 16.39
N ASN A 593 18.27 34.83 15.27
CA ASN A 593 17.29 33.75 15.28
C ASN A 593 17.99 32.40 15.52
N SER A 594 17.33 31.52 16.26
CA SER A 594 17.78 30.14 16.41
C SER A 594 17.70 29.38 15.07
N LEU A 595 18.59 28.43 14.85
CA LEU A 595 18.60 27.55 13.68
C LEU A 595 18.50 26.09 14.14
N LEU A 596 17.68 25.29 13.45
CA LEU A 596 17.61 23.84 13.63
C LEU A 596 18.04 23.15 12.34
N MET A 597 18.99 22.23 12.45
CA MET A 597 19.35 21.32 11.37
C MET A 597 19.01 19.89 11.77
N GLU A 598 18.49 19.14 10.82
CA GLU A 598 18.12 17.74 11.00
C GLU A 598 18.70 16.90 9.87
N LYS A 599 19.15 15.69 10.22
CA LYS A 599 19.62 14.70 9.26
C LYS A 599 19.10 13.33 9.67
N ASP A 600 18.21 12.79 8.85
CA ASP A 600 17.84 11.37 8.94
C ASP A 600 18.95 10.55 8.28
N ILE A 601 19.47 9.57 9.02
CA ILE A 601 20.49 8.63 8.58
C ILE A 601 19.85 7.25 8.56
N LEU A 602 19.99 6.55 7.44
CA LEU A 602 19.57 5.17 7.26
C LEU A 602 20.83 4.33 7.02
N LEU A 603 21.06 3.34 7.87
CA LEU A 603 22.18 2.42 7.72
C LEU A 603 21.84 1.36 6.65
N GLN A 604 22.73 1.21 5.67
CA GLN A 604 22.60 0.24 4.58
C GLN A 604 22.77 -1.19 5.11
N ASP A 605 22.01 -2.12 4.50
CA ASP A 605 22.20 -3.54 4.72
C ASP A 605 23.54 -4.02 4.17
N PRO A 606 24.11 -5.07 4.78
CA PRO A 606 25.22 -5.78 4.18
C PRO A 606 24.76 -6.52 2.92
N PHE A 607 25.66 -6.69 1.97
CA PHE A 607 25.32 -7.23 0.65
C PHE A 607 25.02 -8.73 0.73
N LEU A 608 23.88 -9.15 0.15
CA LEU A 608 23.49 -10.54 -0.03
C LEU A 608 23.41 -10.84 -1.53
N THR A 609 24.11 -11.89 -1.96
CA THR A 609 24.15 -12.30 -3.38
C THR A 609 23.28 -13.53 -3.61
N ILE A 610 22.44 -13.52 -4.63
CA ILE A 610 21.62 -14.66 -5.06
C ILE A 610 22.06 -15.05 -6.47
N LYS A 611 22.44 -16.31 -6.65
CA LYS A 611 22.78 -16.91 -7.94
C LYS A 611 21.86 -18.09 -8.20
N VAL A 612 21.35 -18.20 -9.42
CA VAL A 612 20.56 -19.36 -9.86
C VAL A 612 21.35 -20.05 -10.96
N PHE A 613 21.53 -21.36 -10.82
CA PHE A 613 22.35 -22.17 -11.71
C PHE A 613 21.48 -23.05 -12.60
N GLY A 614 21.82 -23.03 -13.89
CA GLY A 614 21.09 -23.78 -14.92
C GLY A 614 19.82 -23.07 -15.41
N PRO A 615 19.18 -23.61 -16.46
CA PRO A 615 17.94 -23.06 -16.98
C PRO A 615 16.78 -23.32 -16.01
N THR A 616 15.92 -22.31 -15.82
CA THR A 616 14.68 -22.46 -15.06
C THR A 616 13.56 -22.96 -15.97
N VAL A 617 13.12 -24.18 -15.73
CA VAL A 617 12.06 -24.86 -16.51
C VAL A 617 10.98 -25.37 -15.56
N VAL A 618 9.72 -25.26 -15.95
CA VAL A 618 8.59 -25.81 -15.18
C VAL A 618 8.84 -27.30 -14.87
N HIS A 619 8.61 -27.69 -13.62
CA HIS A 619 8.77 -29.04 -13.08
C HIS A 619 10.20 -29.63 -13.13
N LYS A 620 11.23 -28.81 -13.40
CA LYS A 620 12.64 -29.22 -13.28
C LYS A 620 13.30 -28.48 -12.11
N ALA A 621 14.14 -29.19 -11.36
CA ALA A 621 14.90 -28.58 -10.27
C ALA A 621 15.94 -27.60 -10.82
N ALA A 622 16.08 -26.44 -10.16
CA ALA A 622 17.13 -25.47 -10.39
C ALA A 622 17.84 -25.16 -9.07
N ASN A 623 19.18 -25.15 -9.09
CA ASN A 623 19.98 -24.87 -7.90
C ASN A 623 20.10 -23.36 -7.67
N VAL A 624 19.89 -22.94 -6.43
CA VAL A 624 20.04 -21.56 -5.98
C VAL A 624 21.14 -21.52 -4.94
N GLN A 625 22.03 -20.54 -5.07
CA GLN A 625 23.08 -20.26 -4.11
C GLN A 625 22.92 -18.84 -3.57
N VAL A 626 22.90 -18.74 -2.25
CA VAL A 626 22.86 -17.46 -1.54
C VAL A 626 24.15 -17.29 -0.77
N THR A 627 24.83 -16.18 -0.98
CA THR A 627 26.07 -15.85 -0.25
C THR A 627 25.90 -14.57 0.55
N PHE A 628 26.31 -14.64 1.81
CA PHE A 628 26.30 -13.52 2.75
C PHE A 628 27.64 -13.45 3.50
N THR A 629 28.14 -12.24 3.71
CA THR A 629 29.37 -11.99 4.49
C THR A 629 29.02 -11.18 5.73
N ASN A 630 29.44 -11.64 6.90
CA ASN A 630 29.24 -10.91 8.15
C ASN A 630 30.10 -9.61 8.16
N PRO A 631 29.48 -8.40 8.10
CA PRO A 631 30.24 -7.15 8.11
C PRO A 631 30.63 -6.69 9.51
N LEU A 632 30.13 -7.33 10.56
CA LEU A 632 30.33 -6.90 11.93
C LEU A 632 31.70 -7.33 12.44
N SER A 633 32.19 -6.60 13.43
CA SER A 633 33.37 -6.99 14.22
C SER A 633 33.05 -8.05 15.29
N GLU A 634 31.83 -8.58 15.31
CA GLU A 634 31.36 -9.62 16.24
C GLU A 634 30.73 -10.80 15.49
N THR A 635 30.71 -11.97 16.13
CA THR A 635 30.12 -13.19 15.57
C THR A 635 28.60 -13.05 15.47
N VAL A 636 28.04 -13.40 14.31
CA VAL A 636 26.59 -13.43 14.09
C VAL A 636 26.05 -14.83 14.31
N THR A 637 24.99 -14.96 15.10
CA THR A 637 24.39 -16.25 15.50
C THR A 637 22.89 -16.28 15.18
N ASP A 638 22.27 -17.45 15.37
CA ASP A 638 20.82 -17.66 15.15
C ASP A 638 20.37 -17.28 13.73
N CYS A 639 21.25 -17.51 12.75
CA CYS A 639 21.03 -17.16 11.36
C CYS A 639 20.00 -18.10 10.71
N VAL A 640 18.97 -17.53 10.10
CA VAL A 640 17.94 -18.25 9.37
C VAL A 640 17.75 -17.60 8.02
N LEU A 641 17.96 -18.37 6.97
CA LEU A 641 17.62 -18.00 5.61
C LEU A 641 16.19 -18.41 5.31
N ARG A 642 15.40 -17.52 4.71
CA ARG A 642 14.07 -17.79 4.20
C ARG A 642 14.03 -17.51 2.72
N ALA A 643 13.31 -18.32 1.95
CA ALA A 643 13.08 -18.08 0.53
C ALA A 643 11.62 -18.31 0.15
N GLU A 644 11.08 -17.44 -0.71
CA GLU A 644 9.74 -17.59 -1.28
C GLU A 644 9.63 -16.97 -2.68
N GLY A 645 8.63 -17.38 -3.45
CA GLY A 645 8.34 -16.83 -4.77
C GLY A 645 7.19 -17.57 -5.43
N SER A 646 6.12 -16.85 -5.78
CA SER A 646 4.96 -17.43 -6.47
C SER A 646 5.39 -18.05 -7.81
N GLY A 647 4.93 -19.26 -8.09
CA GLY A 647 5.35 -20.04 -9.26
C GLY A 647 6.70 -20.74 -9.13
N LEU A 648 7.47 -20.49 -8.06
CA LEU A 648 8.80 -21.07 -7.81
C LEU A 648 8.83 -22.02 -6.61
N LEU A 649 8.21 -21.63 -5.50
CA LEU A 649 8.14 -22.37 -4.25
C LEU A 649 6.69 -22.35 -3.74
N LYS A 650 6.10 -23.53 -3.47
CA LYS A 650 4.71 -23.65 -2.98
C LYS A 650 4.53 -23.14 -1.55
N GLU A 651 5.57 -23.29 -0.74
CA GLU A 651 5.64 -22.83 0.64
C GLU A 651 6.96 -22.10 0.87
N GLN A 652 7.00 -21.26 1.92
CA GLN A 652 8.23 -20.57 2.30
C GLN A 652 9.26 -21.59 2.79
N LEU A 653 10.43 -21.59 2.17
CA LEU A 653 11.57 -22.38 2.59
C LEU A 653 12.26 -21.70 3.77
N GLN A 654 12.71 -22.48 4.75
CA GLN A 654 13.48 -22.00 5.90
C GLN A 654 14.69 -22.90 6.13
N ILE A 655 15.89 -22.31 6.16
CA ILE A 655 17.17 -23.00 6.32
C ILE A 655 17.93 -22.35 7.47
N ASN A 656 18.36 -23.15 8.44
CA ASN A 656 19.26 -22.68 9.50
C ASN A 656 20.67 -22.54 8.92
N VAL A 657 21.30 -21.39 9.18
CA VAL A 657 22.65 -21.06 8.72
C VAL A 657 23.59 -21.09 9.92
N ALA A 658 24.80 -21.59 9.73
CA ALA A 658 25.81 -21.62 10.79
C ALA A 658 26.15 -20.20 11.28
N GLN A 659 26.66 -20.11 12.50
CA GLN A 659 27.21 -18.86 13.01
C GLN A 659 28.38 -18.41 12.13
N MET A 660 28.55 -17.09 11.99
CA MET A 660 29.59 -16.49 11.16
C MET A 660 30.47 -15.58 11.99
N ALA A 661 31.77 -15.85 12.05
CA ALA A 661 32.78 -15.00 12.64
C ALA A 661 32.88 -13.65 11.89
N PRO A 662 33.55 -12.63 12.46
CA PRO A 662 33.78 -11.36 11.78
C PRO A 662 34.40 -11.57 10.40
N MET A 663 33.83 -10.93 9.36
CA MET A 663 34.25 -11.04 7.95
C MET A 663 34.13 -12.44 7.33
N GLU A 664 33.59 -13.44 8.04
CA GLU A 664 33.32 -14.76 7.48
C GLU A 664 32.15 -14.70 6.48
N SER A 665 32.24 -15.50 5.42
CA SER A 665 31.18 -15.65 4.43
C SER A 665 30.54 -17.03 4.52
N SER A 666 29.21 -17.07 4.49
CA SER A 666 28.44 -18.31 4.38
C SER A 666 27.79 -18.40 3.00
N THR A 667 27.90 -19.58 2.40
CA THR A 667 27.24 -19.93 1.14
C THR A 667 26.21 -21.03 1.41
N ILE A 668 24.95 -20.73 1.10
CA ILE A 668 23.81 -21.60 1.33
C ILE A 668 23.26 -22.04 -0.02
N GLU A 669 23.04 -23.34 -0.20
CA GLU A 669 22.51 -23.91 -1.43
C GLU A 669 21.18 -24.60 -1.18
N PHE A 670 20.24 -24.43 -2.10
CA PHE A 670 18.95 -25.11 -2.10
C PHE A 670 18.36 -25.21 -3.50
N GLU A 671 17.42 -26.13 -3.68
CA GLU A 671 16.72 -26.30 -4.95
C GLU A 671 15.37 -25.61 -4.95
N ILE A 672 15.00 -25.07 -6.11
CA ILE A 672 13.63 -24.64 -6.41
C ILE A 672 13.07 -25.52 -7.53
N ILE A 673 11.76 -25.78 -7.51
CA ILE A 673 11.06 -26.53 -8.56
C ILE A 673 9.92 -25.65 -9.06
N PRO A 674 10.15 -24.85 -10.12
CA PRO A 674 9.12 -23.97 -10.66
C PRO A 674 7.88 -24.74 -11.11
N TYR A 675 6.69 -24.21 -10.84
CA TYR A 675 5.41 -24.80 -11.23
C TYR A 675 4.56 -23.87 -12.10
N LYS A 676 5.03 -22.64 -12.38
CA LYS A 676 4.42 -21.71 -13.34
C LYS A 676 5.51 -21.12 -14.25
N SER A 677 5.25 -21.07 -15.55
CA SER A 677 6.13 -20.42 -16.55
C SER A 677 6.02 -18.89 -16.51
N GLY A 678 6.89 -18.19 -17.24
CA GLY A 678 6.95 -16.73 -17.31
C GLY A 678 7.98 -16.13 -16.37
N THR A 679 8.07 -14.80 -16.35
CA THR A 679 8.97 -14.07 -15.45
C THR A 679 8.46 -14.16 -14.01
N ARG A 680 9.28 -14.73 -13.12
CA ARG A 680 9.00 -14.94 -11.70
C ARG A 680 10.04 -14.26 -10.83
N GLN A 681 9.70 -13.99 -9.57
CA GLN A 681 10.58 -13.32 -8.62
C GLN A 681 10.87 -14.26 -7.45
N LEU A 682 12.15 -14.62 -7.27
CA LEU A 682 12.62 -15.31 -6.07
C LEU A 682 13.08 -14.27 -5.05
N GLN A 683 12.57 -14.37 -3.84
CA GLN A 683 12.91 -13.49 -2.73
C GLN A 683 13.58 -14.29 -1.64
N VAL A 684 14.59 -13.68 -1.01
CA VAL A 684 15.38 -14.27 0.05
C VAL A 684 15.51 -13.26 1.19
N ASP A 685 15.37 -13.75 2.42
CA ASP A 685 15.49 -12.98 3.66
C ASP A 685 16.42 -13.71 4.62
N LEU A 686 17.49 -13.06 5.09
CA LEU A 686 18.38 -13.58 6.12
C LEU A 686 18.14 -12.82 7.42
N VAL A 687 17.68 -13.56 8.44
CA VAL A 687 17.42 -13.03 9.78
C VAL A 687 18.42 -13.63 10.77
N SER A 688 18.89 -12.84 11.72
CA SER A 688 19.77 -13.27 12.81
C SER A 688 19.47 -12.50 14.09
N ASN A 689 20.27 -12.74 15.13
CA ASN A 689 20.25 -11.95 16.36
C ASN A 689 20.66 -10.47 16.16
N HIS A 690 21.48 -10.15 15.15
CA HIS A 690 21.96 -8.80 14.85
C HIS A 690 21.27 -8.13 13.66
N PHE A 691 20.72 -8.94 12.74
CA PHE A 691 20.07 -8.45 11.53
C PHE A 691 18.62 -8.89 11.49
N SER A 692 17.72 -7.92 11.45
CA SER A 692 16.28 -8.15 11.44
C SER A 692 15.75 -8.60 10.08
N ASP A 693 16.38 -8.22 8.96
CA ASP A 693 15.74 -8.28 7.64
C ASP A 693 16.73 -8.03 6.47
N ILE A 694 17.75 -8.88 6.30
CA ILE A 694 18.64 -8.74 5.12
C ILE A 694 17.96 -9.40 3.91
N LYS A 695 17.37 -8.55 3.07
CA LYS A 695 16.58 -9.00 1.93
C LYS A 695 17.31 -8.86 0.61
N GLY A 696 17.06 -9.82 -0.27
CA GLY A 696 17.47 -9.79 -1.67
C GLY A 696 16.43 -10.46 -2.55
N PHE A 697 16.45 -10.18 -3.84
CA PHE A 697 15.61 -10.87 -4.80
C PHE A 697 16.29 -10.98 -6.16
N VAL A 698 15.82 -11.91 -6.98
CA VAL A 698 16.24 -12.10 -8.38
C VAL A 698 15.03 -12.42 -9.25
N MET A 699 15.04 -11.93 -10.49
CA MET A 699 14.04 -12.27 -11.50
C MET A 699 14.50 -13.50 -12.29
N LEU A 700 13.60 -14.44 -12.53
CA LEU A 700 13.84 -15.69 -13.23
C LEU A 700 12.85 -15.84 -14.38
N ASP A 701 13.33 -16.15 -15.58
CA ASP A 701 12.46 -16.46 -16.72
C ASP A 701 12.25 -17.98 -16.80
N VAL A 702 11.06 -18.43 -16.35
CA VAL A 702 10.72 -19.85 -16.29
C VAL A 702 10.09 -20.30 -17.61
N THR A 703 10.71 -21.25 -18.29
CA THR A 703 10.22 -21.79 -19.57
C THR A 703 9.35 -23.03 -19.38
N LEU A 704 8.46 -23.33 -20.33
CA LEU A 704 7.71 -24.59 -20.36
C LEU A 704 8.65 -25.76 -20.71
N VAL A 705 8.30 -26.97 -20.26
CA VAL A 705 8.98 -28.18 -20.72
C VAL A 705 8.73 -28.32 -22.22
N GLN A 706 9.80 -28.32 -23.02
CA GLN A 706 9.74 -28.62 -24.45
C GLN A 706 9.37 -30.08 -24.70
#